data_AF-A0A0J1HXC3-F1
#
_entry.id   AF-A0A0J1HXC3-F1
#
_cell.length_a   1.000
_cell.length_b   1.000
_cell.length_c   1.000
_cell.angle_alpha   90.00
_cell.angle_beta   90.00
_cell.angle_gamma   90.00
#
_symmetry.space_group_name_H-M   'P 1'
#
loop_
_entity.id
_entity.type
_entity.pdbx_description
1 polymer ?
#
loop_
_entity_poly.entity_id
_entity_poly.type
_entity_poly.pdbx_seq_one_letter_code
_entity_poly.pdbx_strand_id
1 'polypeptide(L)'
;MEKATRLMLIKKIKQLADELNRVPKLKDVDKETMNLIVIEFGCWSNLLEAAGVKATRGRNMKVKYNKEKIIEEIQKKAKELNRVPKSKEITSVSKYIIERHFGSWSNALETAGFKPNRKYNPDSKYLTDKQILDNIQSVAKKLGKTPRVEDVPYSKIAINRFGSWSNALIEAGLNIETKGKYTKEELIQILRDEYERLGHVPRSYEIRQNSSITRVFGSWENALLEADLKSERYKSDEELLEELIEFGNKIGRRPRKVDCDEHKFPIGKYQRRFGSWNNALKLAGFTTSRKKYTRQELVGQIQQVAKNLNKVPCPTDIPNNAIYYAYFKDWIEVIEAAGFSYYETVVGYDFHDKKTVTKRVYTKKGVIEEINSTAKKIKRVPLINDVAVTEGNLFKYFDTWFEVLEAANIFQLFNISILYSQEQLISELINHAKKLNRNPKPKELTIERKWFEYQFGSWKRALLVAGLSPEADITFTKEKIIKTIQETAQNLKRIPKQSETGIHTHTYIRFFPTWEKVLEAACVNKKTEIISAIQEVTRKLGRVPRVREISVSHKTVILYFGSWYKALEEAGLERTRGYSKKQLINMIKEYNQKTGKVPRVAELPVTNYPFVRQFGSYKKALEAAGFEPFSNYKNKEKEKKPKKQGVL
;
A
#
# COMPACT_ATOMS: atom_id res chain seq x y z
N MET A 1 1.03 34.81 30.91
CA MET A 1 1.57 33.69 31.71
C MET A 1 2.53 32.79 30.93
N GLU A 2 2.32 32.52 29.63
CA GLU A 2 3.18 31.67 28.79
C GLU A 2 4.70 31.98 28.86
N LYS A 3 5.09 33.27 28.91
CA LYS A 3 6.50 33.68 28.97
C LYS A 3 7.24 33.20 30.24
N ALA A 4 6.54 33.12 31.37
CA ALA A 4 7.12 32.69 32.65
C ALA A 4 7.35 31.18 32.70
N THR A 5 6.37 30.40 32.21
CA THR A 5 6.48 28.94 32.07
C THR A 5 7.61 28.54 31.14
N ARG A 6 7.77 29.27 30.02
CA ARG A 6 8.83 29.06 29.04
C ARG A 6 10.23 29.25 29.65
N LEU A 7 10.42 30.29 30.45
CA LEU A 7 11.67 30.57 31.17
C LEU A 7 11.94 29.55 32.28
N MET A 8 10.92 29.14 33.03
CA MET A 8 11.03 28.12 34.06
C MET A 8 11.52 26.80 33.48
N LEU A 9 10.97 26.35 32.35
CA LEU A 9 11.36 25.12 31.67
C LEU A 9 12.80 25.19 31.14
N ILE A 10 13.23 26.33 30.60
CA ILE A 10 14.63 26.53 30.16
C ILE A 10 15.58 26.42 31.36
N LYS A 11 15.26 27.07 32.49
CA LYS A 11 16.08 27.02 33.70
C LYS A 11 16.17 25.61 34.28
N LYS A 12 15.02 24.90 34.34
CA LYS A 12 14.94 23.52 34.82
C LYS A 12 15.80 22.57 33.97
N ILE A 13 15.80 22.73 32.65
CA ILE A 13 16.61 21.90 31.74
C ILE A 13 18.10 22.22 31.81
N LYS A 14 18.49 23.49 32.00
CA LYS A 14 19.90 23.87 32.22
C LYS A 14 20.45 23.23 33.50
N GLN A 15 19.72 23.38 34.60
CA GLN A 15 20.10 22.80 35.89
C GLN A 15 20.20 21.26 35.81
N LEU A 16 19.23 20.62 35.17
CA LEU A 16 19.24 19.17 34.97
C LEU A 16 20.42 18.71 34.08
N ALA A 17 20.86 19.54 33.13
CA ALA A 17 22.02 19.23 32.30
C ALA A 17 23.33 19.30 33.10
N ASP A 18 23.43 20.28 34.00
CA ASP A 18 24.58 20.46 34.90
C ASP A 18 24.65 19.32 35.93
N GLU A 19 23.52 18.96 36.54
CA GLU A 19 23.43 17.86 37.52
C GLU A 19 23.79 16.50 36.91
N LEU A 20 23.37 16.24 35.67
CA LEU A 20 23.62 14.97 34.99
C LEU A 20 24.99 14.93 34.27
N ASN A 21 25.70 16.06 34.19
CA ASN A 21 26.91 16.27 33.38
C ASN A 21 26.76 15.72 31.94
N ARG A 22 25.56 15.82 31.38
CA ARG A 22 25.18 15.35 30.03
C ARG A 22 23.88 16.01 29.59
N VAL A 23 23.62 16.03 28.28
CA VAL A 23 22.32 16.51 27.76
C VAL A 23 21.18 15.65 28.33
N PRO A 24 20.17 16.25 29.00
CA PRO A 24 19.03 15.51 29.54
C PRO A 24 18.22 14.84 28.42
N LYS A 25 17.68 13.66 28.72
CA LYS A 25 16.81 12.87 27.82
C LYS A 25 15.38 12.94 28.31
N LEU A 26 14.43 12.63 27.43
CA LEU A 26 12.99 12.57 27.74
C LEU A 26 12.61 11.69 28.95
N LYS A 27 13.43 10.69 29.28
CA LYS A 27 13.22 9.81 30.45
C LYS A 27 13.69 10.43 31.79
N ASP A 28 14.45 11.53 31.72
CA ASP A 28 15.04 12.19 32.88
C ASP A 28 14.11 13.29 33.45
N VAL A 29 12.90 13.45 32.88
CA VAL A 29 11.87 14.41 33.30
C VAL A 29 10.54 13.71 33.57
N ASP A 30 9.75 14.24 34.51
CA ASP A 30 8.43 13.73 34.85
C ASP A 30 7.39 13.99 33.75
N LYS A 31 6.28 13.25 33.80
CA LYS A 31 5.24 13.24 32.77
C LYS A 31 4.49 14.57 32.64
N GLU A 32 4.40 15.32 33.73
CA GLU A 32 3.72 16.61 33.77
C GLU A 32 4.59 17.69 33.09
N THR A 33 5.90 17.69 33.38
CA THR A 33 6.89 18.50 32.68
C THR A 33 6.95 18.15 31.19
N MET A 34 6.84 16.89 30.79
CA MET A 34 6.80 16.49 29.38
C MET A 34 5.60 17.10 28.63
N ASN A 35 4.41 17.11 29.23
CA ASN A 35 3.22 17.70 28.63
C ASN A 35 3.38 19.22 28.45
N LEU A 36 3.90 19.90 29.47
CA LEU A 36 4.16 21.35 29.40
C LEU A 36 5.18 21.71 28.32
N ILE A 37 6.17 20.86 28.05
CA ILE A 37 7.16 21.07 26.97
C ILE A 37 6.53 20.94 25.59
N VAL A 38 5.63 19.99 25.40
CA VAL A 38 4.90 19.83 24.14
C VAL A 38 3.96 21.02 23.90
N ILE A 39 3.33 21.54 24.94
CA ILE A 39 2.43 22.70 24.87
C ILE A 39 3.21 23.99 24.54
N GLU A 40 4.29 24.28 25.27
CA GLU A 40 4.99 25.58 25.19
C GLU A 40 6.07 25.65 24.09
N PHE A 41 6.68 24.52 23.74
CA PHE A 41 7.78 24.46 22.76
C PHE A 41 7.46 23.57 21.54
N GLY A 42 6.32 22.87 21.54
CA GLY A 42 5.93 21.92 20.50
C GLY A 42 6.69 20.58 20.57
N CYS A 43 8.00 20.63 20.83
CA CYS A 43 8.83 19.42 20.96
C CYS A 43 10.10 19.65 21.80
N TRP A 44 10.64 18.55 22.34
CA TRP A 44 11.83 18.52 23.19
C TRP A 44 13.07 19.18 22.54
N SER A 45 13.22 19.08 21.22
CA SER A 45 14.36 19.69 20.51
C SER A 45 14.34 21.21 20.57
N ASN A 46 13.16 21.82 20.50
CA ASN A 46 13.01 23.28 20.53
C ASN A 46 13.33 23.85 21.92
N LEU A 47 13.00 23.10 22.98
CA LEU A 47 13.37 23.47 24.35
C LEU A 47 14.89 23.41 24.58
N LEU A 48 15.56 22.35 24.11
CA LEU A 48 17.01 22.23 24.23
C LEU A 48 17.75 23.35 23.48
N GLU A 49 17.26 23.71 22.29
CA GLU A 49 17.77 24.83 21.50
C GLU A 49 17.58 26.17 22.22
N ALA A 50 16.37 26.43 22.74
CA ALA A 50 16.09 27.62 23.53
C ALA A 50 16.88 27.69 24.85
N ALA A 51 17.21 26.53 25.42
CA ALA A 51 18.06 26.42 26.60
C ALA A 51 19.56 26.57 26.29
N GLY A 52 19.96 26.71 25.02
CA GLY A 52 21.37 26.76 24.62
C GLY A 52 22.12 25.46 24.89
N VAL A 53 21.41 24.40 25.27
CA VAL A 53 21.96 23.06 25.47
C VAL A 53 21.98 22.41 24.11
N LYS A 54 23.10 22.53 23.38
CA LYS A 54 23.24 21.95 22.03
C LYS A 54 22.85 20.47 22.06
N ALA A 55 21.65 20.18 21.54
CA ALA A 55 21.18 18.84 21.32
C ALA A 55 22.18 18.17 20.38
N THR A 56 23.04 17.32 20.91
CA THR A 56 23.66 16.28 20.09
C THR A 56 22.50 15.43 19.62
N ARG A 57 21.97 15.76 18.43
CA ARG A 57 21.09 14.90 17.65
C ARG A 57 21.65 13.50 17.84
N GLY A 58 20.80 12.55 18.22
CA GLY A 58 21.11 11.12 18.26
C GLY A 58 21.44 10.57 16.87
N ARG A 59 22.51 11.09 16.27
CA ARG A 59 23.36 10.51 15.24
C ARG A 59 24.62 9.94 15.90
N ASN A 60 24.53 9.42 17.14
CA ASN A 60 25.56 8.55 17.70
C ASN A 60 25.36 7.10 17.25
N MET A 61 25.38 6.91 15.93
CA MET A 61 25.87 5.71 15.25
C MET A 61 26.79 6.12 14.07
N LYS A 62 27.38 7.33 14.14
CA LYS A 62 28.38 7.84 13.19
C LYS A 62 29.74 8.05 13.88
N VAL A 63 30.22 7.10 14.68
CA VAL A 63 31.67 6.84 14.81
C VAL A 63 31.83 5.41 15.30
N LYS A 64 32.01 4.47 14.36
CA LYS A 64 33.00 3.42 14.57
C LYS A 64 33.58 2.95 13.23
N TYR A 65 32.81 3.04 12.15
CA TYR A 65 33.24 2.61 10.83
C TYR A 65 32.78 3.59 9.73
N ASN A 66 33.74 4.27 9.10
CA ASN A 66 33.57 4.90 7.79
C ASN A 66 33.82 3.85 6.69
N LYS A 67 33.51 4.16 5.42
CA LYS A 67 33.67 3.19 4.31
C LYS A 67 35.09 2.65 4.25
N GLU A 68 36.06 3.51 4.51
CA GLU A 68 37.50 3.22 4.47
C GLU A 68 37.90 2.19 5.53
N LYS A 69 37.48 2.36 6.80
CA LYS A 69 37.78 1.37 7.85
C LYS A 69 37.11 0.01 7.61
N ILE A 70 35.93 -0.01 6.99
CA ILE A 70 35.25 -1.29 6.65
C ILE A 70 36.04 -2.01 5.56
N ILE A 71 36.58 -1.28 4.58
CA ILE A 71 37.44 -1.84 3.53
C ILE A 71 38.74 -2.36 4.12
N GLU A 72 39.41 -1.59 4.99
CA GLU A 72 40.63 -2.02 5.68
C GLU A 72 40.42 -3.30 6.49
N GLU A 73 39.32 -3.43 7.21
CA GLU A 73 39.01 -4.65 7.95
C GLU A 73 38.73 -5.84 7.03
N ILE A 74 38.01 -5.63 5.92
CA ILE A 74 37.79 -6.67 4.91
C ILE A 74 39.13 -7.13 4.32
N GLN A 75 40.03 -6.20 3.99
CA GLN A 75 41.36 -6.50 3.44
C GLN A 75 42.27 -7.18 4.48
N LYS A 76 42.25 -6.71 5.73
CA LYS A 76 43.00 -7.33 6.84
C LYS A 76 42.54 -8.76 7.08
N LYS A 77 41.23 -9.00 7.14
CA LYS A 77 40.68 -10.35 7.30
C LYS A 77 40.98 -11.24 6.10
N ALA A 78 40.97 -10.69 4.88
CA ALA A 78 41.35 -11.42 3.69
C ALA A 78 42.82 -11.88 3.73
N LYS A 79 43.73 -11.01 4.21
CA LYS A 79 45.14 -11.35 4.43
C LYS A 79 45.30 -12.42 5.53
N GLU A 80 44.61 -12.29 6.65
CA GLU A 80 44.63 -13.28 7.74
C GLU A 80 44.15 -14.67 7.29
N LEU A 81 43.11 -14.73 6.45
CA LEU A 81 42.50 -15.99 6.01
C LEU A 81 43.14 -16.55 4.73
N ASN A 82 44.05 -15.81 4.09
CA ASN A 82 44.58 -16.09 2.76
C ASN A 82 43.49 -16.41 1.70
N ARG A 83 42.30 -15.81 1.85
CA ARG A 83 41.13 -15.95 0.97
C ARG A 83 40.14 -14.82 1.20
N VAL A 84 39.21 -14.60 0.27
CA VAL A 84 38.13 -13.61 0.43
C VAL A 84 37.22 -14.01 1.62
N PRO A 85 37.01 -13.12 2.61
CA PRO A 85 36.18 -13.41 3.78
C PRO A 85 34.69 -13.49 3.40
N LYS A 86 33.92 -14.25 4.18
CA LYS A 86 32.45 -14.28 4.10
C LYS A 86 31.86 -13.22 5.04
N SER A 87 30.64 -12.75 4.73
CA SER A 87 29.97 -11.72 5.56
C SER A 87 29.85 -12.09 7.05
N LYS A 88 29.68 -13.38 7.38
CA LYS A 88 29.58 -13.84 8.78
C LYS A 88 30.94 -13.89 9.50
N GLU A 89 32.05 -13.81 8.77
CA GLU A 89 33.41 -13.92 9.29
C GLU A 89 33.99 -12.55 9.69
N ILE A 90 33.31 -11.45 9.32
CA ILE A 90 33.55 -10.10 9.85
C ILE A 90 32.56 -9.86 11.00
N THR A 91 33.01 -10.10 12.23
CA THR A 91 32.20 -9.93 13.45
C THR A 91 32.37 -8.56 14.10
N SER A 92 33.45 -7.86 13.75
CA SER A 92 33.82 -6.51 14.20
C SER A 92 32.87 -5.41 13.67
N VAL A 93 32.25 -5.64 12.51
CA VAL A 93 31.26 -4.76 11.89
C VAL A 93 29.95 -5.52 11.70
N SER A 94 28.82 -4.95 12.14
CA SER A 94 27.53 -5.61 11.94
C SER A 94 27.10 -5.58 10.47
N LYS A 95 26.42 -6.65 10.03
CA LYS A 95 25.88 -6.79 8.67
C LYS A 95 25.06 -5.58 8.23
N TYR A 96 24.26 -5.03 9.13
CA TYR A 96 23.43 -3.84 8.89
C TYR A 96 24.27 -2.58 8.54
N ILE A 97 25.43 -2.39 9.18
CA ILE A 97 26.31 -1.24 8.89
C ILE A 97 26.91 -1.38 7.48
N ILE A 98 27.35 -2.59 7.11
CA ILE A 98 27.91 -2.84 5.78
C ILE A 98 26.86 -2.61 4.68
N GLU A 99 25.65 -3.14 4.86
CA GLU A 99 24.53 -2.93 3.91
C GLU A 99 24.13 -1.45 3.81
N ARG A 100 24.17 -0.69 4.91
CA ARG A 100 23.86 0.74 4.90
C ARG A 100 24.89 1.58 4.14
N HIS A 101 26.16 1.23 4.20
CA HIS A 101 27.24 2.00 3.56
C HIS A 101 27.47 1.61 2.09
N PHE A 102 27.34 0.34 1.75
CA PHE A 102 27.67 -0.19 0.42
C PHE A 102 26.47 -0.74 -0.35
N GLY A 103 25.29 -0.82 0.27
CA GLY A 103 24.07 -1.41 -0.29
C GLY A 103 24.04 -2.94 -0.19
N SER A 104 25.17 -3.61 -0.45
CA SER A 104 25.28 -5.07 -0.36
C SER A 104 26.70 -5.51 0.06
N TRP A 105 26.84 -6.75 0.55
CA TRP A 105 28.15 -7.37 0.84
C TRP A 105 29.00 -7.51 -0.43
N SER A 106 28.37 -7.77 -1.58
CA SER A 106 29.06 -7.87 -2.88
C SER A 106 29.71 -6.54 -3.25
N ASN A 107 28.99 -5.43 -3.09
CA ASN A 107 29.51 -4.09 -3.35
C ASN A 107 30.64 -3.72 -2.39
N ALA A 108 30.53 -4.14 -1.12
CA ALA A 108 31.59 -3.93 -0.13
C ALA A 108 32.88 -4.69 -0.50
N LEU A 109 32.77 -5.92 -1.02
CA LEU A 109 33.90 -6.70 -1.52
C LEU A 109 34.52 -6.06 -2.77
N GLU A 110 33.70 -5.63 -3.73
CA GLU A 110 34.16 -4.96 -4.95
C GLU A 110 34.89 -3.66 -4.62
N THR A 111 34.34 -2.85 -3.72
CA THR A 111 34.99 -1.61 -3.27
C THR A 111 36.29 -1.90 -2.50
N ALA A 112 36.39 -3.05 -1.84
CA ALA A 112 37.60 -3.50 -1.16
C ALA A 112 38.63 -4.16 -2.09
N GLY A 113 38.37 -4.25 -3.40
CA GLY A 113 39.26 -4.82 -4.41
C GLY A 113 39.14 -6.34 -4.60
N PHE A 114 38.09 -6.97 -4.07
CA PHE A 114 37.85 -8.41 -4.17
C PHE A 114 36.68 -8.75 -5.09
N LYS A 115 36.76 -9.88 -5.80
CA LYS A 115 35.62 -10.43 -6.53
C LYS A 115 34.59 -10.99 -5.52
N PRO A 116 33.27 -10.71 -5.68
CA PRO A 116 32.26 -11.20 -4.75
C PRO A 116 32.28 -12.73 -4.61
N ASN A 117 32.28 -13.23 -3.37
CA ASN A 117 32.14 -14.66 -3.09
C ASN A 117 30.74 -15.14 -3.52
N ARG A 118 30.65 -15.73 -4.71
CA ARG A 118 29.39 -16.21 -5.33
C ARG A 118 28.76 -17.35 -4.52
N LYS A 119 27.90 -17.01 -3.58
CA LYS A 119 26.69 -17.80 -3.27
C LYS A 119 25.51 -16.84 -3.28
N TYR A 120 24.57 -17.11 -4.20
CA TYR A 120 23.38 -16.33 -4.54
C TYR A 120 23.60 -15.25 -5.61
N ASN A 121 23.42 -15.63 -6.89
CA ASN A 121 23.17 -14.67 -7.97
C ASN A 121 21.64 -14.54 -8.16
N PRO A 122 21.05 -13.36 -7.93
CA PRO A 122 19.65 -13.06 -8.22
C PRO A 122 19.25 -13.31 -9.69
N ASP A 123 20.22 -13.38 -10.61
CA ASP A 123 20.00 -13.61 -12.04
C ASP A 123 19.92 -15.08 -12.47
N SER A 124 19.95 -16.04 -11.53
CA SER A 124 19.76 -17.48 -11.87
C SER A 124 18.40 -17.79 -12.52
N LYS A 125 17.44 -16.85 -12.48
CA LYS A 125 16.16 -16.94 -13.18
C LYS A 125 16.25 -16.62 -14.68
N TYR A 126 17.37 -16.06 -15.16
CA TYR A 126 17.53 -15.53 -16.52
C TYR A 126 18.60 -16.24 -17.36
N LEU A 127 19.10 -17.40 -16.94
CA LEU A 127 19.95 -18.22 -17.80
C LEU A 127 19.15 -18.65 -19.04
N THR A 128 19.70 -18.32 -20.21
CA THR A 128 19.18 -18.77 -21.51
C THR A 128 19.53 -20.24 -21.73
N ASP A 129 18.77 -20.94 -22.57
CA ASP A 129 18.99 -22.36 -22.85
C ASP A 129 20.41 -22.57 -23.38
N LYS A 130 20.87 -21.70 -24.29
CA LYS A 130 22.25 -21.68 -24.81
C LYS A 130 23.30 -21.58 -23.70
N GLN A 131 23.15 -20.66 -22.74
CA GLN A 131 24.10 -20.52 -21.64
C GLN A 131 24.14 -21.74 -20.72
N ILE A 132 23.04 -22.48 -20.59
CA ILE A 132 22.99 -23.72 -19.81
C ILE A 132 23.72 -24.83 -20.57
N LEU A 133 23.48 -24.96 -21.88
CA LEU A 133 24.14 -25.95 -22.73
C LEU A 133 25.66 -25.69 -22.86
N ASP A 134 26.07 -24.43 -23.08
CA ASP A 134 27.48 -24.01 -23.12
C ASP A 134 28.22 -24.35 -21.81
N ASN A 135 27.52 -24.25 -20.67
CA ASN A 135 28.07 -24.61 -19.37
C ASN A 135 28.29 -26.14 -19.27
N ILE A 136 27.28 -26.93 -19.64
CA ILE A 136 27.36 -28.40 -19.68
C ILE A 136 28.53 -28.83 -20.58
N GLN A 137 28.65 -28.25 -21.77
CA GLN A 137 29.74 -28.52 -22.71
C GLN A 137 31.12 -28.12 -22.16
N SER A 138 31.22 -26.94 -21.52
CA SER A 138 32.47 -26.48 -20.92
C SER A 138 32.93 -27.39 -19.78
N VAL A 139 32.02 -27.88 -18.95
CA VAL A 139 32.34 -28.84 -17.89
C VAL A 139 32.74 -30.19 -18.48
N ALA A 140 32.03 -30.67 -19.49
CA ALA A 140 32.40 -31.90 -20.20
C ALA A 140 33.83 -31.82 -20.78
N LYS A 141 34.16 -30.70 -21.44
CA LYS A 141 35.50 -30.45 -22.00
C LYS A 141 36.59 -30.41 -20.92
N LYS A 142 36.29 -29.86 -19.74
CA LYS A 142 37.24 -29.83 -18.60
C LYS A 142 37.45 -31.20 -17.96
N LEU A 143 36.41 -32.03 -17.92
CA LEU A 143 36.48 -33.36 -17.32
C LEU A 143 36.97 -34.44 -18.28
N GLY A 144 36.95 -34.18 -19.59
CA GLY A 144 37.28 -35.17 -20.62
C GLY A 144 36.28 -36.33 -20.69
N LYS A 145 35.10 -36.18 -20.08
CA LYS A 145 34.03 -37.19 -20.01
C LYS A 145 32.67 -36.54 -19.82
N THR A 146 31.60 -37.27 -20.08
CA THR A 146 30.22 -36.80 -19.86
C THR A 146 29.99 -36.46 -18.38
N PRO A 147 29.59 -35.21 -18.06
CA PRO A 147 29.52 -34.73 -16.69
C PRO A 147 28.27 -35.26 -15.97
N ARG A 148 28.40 -35.51 -14.66
CA ARG A 148 27.28 -35.88 -13.78
C ARG A 148 26.53 -34.64 -13.29
N VAL A 149 25.33 -34.86 -12.74
CA VAL A 149 24.48 -33.81 -12.15
C VAL A 149 25.23 -32.96 -11.11
N GLU A 150 26.13 -33.57 -10.35
CA GLU A 150 26.92 -32.92 -9.31
C GLU A 150 28.08 -32.09 -9.87
N ASP A 151 28.57 -32.45 -11.07
CA ASP A 151 29.73 -31.83 -11.70
C ASP A 151 29.38 -30.48 -12.34
N VAL A 152 28.12 -30.27 -12.71
CA VAL A 152 27.66 -29.07 -13.43
C VAL A 152 26.93 -28.09 -12.51
N PRO A 153 27.45 -26.86 -12.33
CA PRO A 153 26.73 -25.81 -11.64
C PRO A 153 25.37 -25.56 -12.29
N TYR A 154 24.33 -25.38 -11.48
CA TYR A 154 22.96 -25.13 -11.95
C TYR A 154 22.29 -26.33 -12.66
N SER A 155 22.77 -27.55 -12.46
CA SER A 155 22.17 -28.78 -13.00
C SER A 155 20.67 -28.94 -12.71
N LYS A 156 20.19 -28.45 -11.55
CA LYS A 156 18.75 -28.39 -11.23
C LYS A 156 17.95 -27.49 -12.19
N ILE A 157 18.56 -26.39 -12.67
CA ILE A 157 17.93 -25.51 -13.65
C ILE A 157 17.87 -26.22 -15.01
N ALA A 158 18.95 -26.91 -15.41
CA ALA A 158 18.97 -27.72 -16.63
C ALA A 158 17.89 -28.82 -16.59
N ILE A 159 17.76 -29.57 -15.49
CA ILE A 159 16.72 -30.59 -15.32
C ILE A 159 15.32 -29.98 -15.45
N ASN A 160 15.06 -28.84 -14.79
CA ASN A 160 13.75 -28.18 -14.87
C ASN A 160 13.45 -27.59 -16.26
N ARG A 161 14.48 -27.24 -17.04
CA ARG A 161 14.34 -26.58 -18.35
C ARG A 161 14.20 -27.59 -19.49
N PHE A 162 14.94 -28.70 -19.43
CA PHE A 162 15.01 -29.75 -20.45
C PHE A 162 14.29 -31.04 -20.05
N GLY A 163 13.59 -31.04 -18.90
CA GLY A 163 12.79 -32.15 -18.38
C GLY A 163 13.60 -33.20 -17.61
N SER A 164 14.80 -33.55 -18.09
CA SER A 164 15.69 -34.51 -17.42
C SER A 164 17.17 -34.13 -17.61
N TRP A 165 18.05 -34.72 -16.79
CA TRP A 165 19.50 -34.55 -16.97
C TRP A 165 19.98 -35.18 -18.27
N SER A 166 19.45 -36.35 -18.63
CA SER A 166 19.74 -37.05 -19.88
C SER A 166 19.41 -36.18 -21.10
N ASN A 167 18.24 -35.54 -21.11
CA ASN A 167 17.84 -34.64 -22.18
C ASN A 167 18.77 -33.43 -22.27
N ALA A 168 19.15 -32.83 -21.14
CA ALA A 168 20.07 -31.71 -21.12
C ALA A 168 21.46 -32.07 -21.68
N LEU A 169 21.93 -33.32 -21.51
CA LEU A 169 23.16 -33.82 -22.10
C LEU A 169 23.03 -34.03 -23.62
N ILE A 170 21.91 -34.60 -24.08
CA ILE A 170 21.62 -34.81 -25.50
C ILE A 170 21.54 -33.48 -26.24
N GLU A 171 20.78 -32.51 -25.71
CA GLU A 171 20.69 -31.15 -26.24
C GLU A 171 22.04 -30.41 -26.22
N ALA A 172 22.93 -30.78 -25.30
CA ALA A 172 24.30 -30.26 -25.27
C ALA A 172 25.23 -30.97 -26.28
N GLY A 173 24.73 -31.91 -27.08
CA GLY A 173 25.50 -32.69 -28.05
C GLY A 173 26.45 -33.71 -27.41
N LEU A 174 26.20 -34.10 -26.15
CA LEU A 174 27.04 -35.04 -25.42
C LEU A 174 26.46 -36.45 -25.50
N ASN A 175 27.32 -37.42 -25.83
CA ASN A 175 26.91 -38.82 -25.86
C ASN A 175 26.74 -39.36 -24.43
N ILE A 176 25.59 -39.99 -24.15
CA ILE A 176 25.34 -40.61 -22.85
C ILE A 176 26.01 -41.98 -22.89
N GLU A 177 27.29 -42.05 -22.54
CA GLU A 177 27.96 -43.32 -22.31
C GLU A 177 27.38 -43.98 -21.06
N THR A 178 26.30 -44.76 -21.23
CA THR A 178 25.84 -45.63 -20.17
C THR A 178 26.84 -46.76 -20.02
N LYS A 179 27.67 -46.71 -18.97
CA LYS A 179 28.30 -47.91 -18.37
C LYS A 179 27.23 -48.83 -17.76
N GLY A 180 26.20 -49.16 -18.52
CA GLY A 180 25.03 -49.93 -18.14
C GLY A 180 24.95 -51.20 -18.98
N LYS A 181 24.37 -52.25 -18.40
CA LYS A 181 24.22 -53.60 -18.98
C LYS A 181 23.45 -53.67 -20.31
N TYR A 182 22.82 -52.58 -20.75
CA TYR A 182 21.92 -52.56 -21.91
C TYR A 182 22.17 -51.33 -22.78
N THR A 183 22.18 -51.51 -24.11
CA THR A 183 22.17 -50.43 -25.10
C THR A 183 20.75 -49.85 -25.27
N LYS A 184 20.63 -48.70 -25.95
CA LYS A 184 19.33 -48.08 -26.22
C LYS A 184 18.47 -49.00 -27.08
N GLU A 185 19.08 -49.63 -28.09
CA GLU A 185 18.48 -50.55 -29.04
C GLU A 185 18.02 -51.85 -28.37
N GLU A 186 18.83 -52.40 -27.47
CA GLU A 186 18.45 -53.59 -26.68
C GLU A 186 17.24 -53.32 -25.78
N LEU A 187 17.13 -52.12 -25.21
CA LEU A 187 15.99 -51.74 -24.38
C LEU A 187 14.70 -51.55 -25.21
N ILE A 188 14.81 -51.07 -26.45
CA ILE A 188 13.67 -51.01 -27.40
C ILE A 188 13.22 -52.43 -27.76
N GLN A 189 14.16 -53.34 -28.04
CA GLN A 189 13.83 -54.71 -28.37
C GLN A 189 13.13 -55.42 -27.20
N ILE A 190 13.62 -55.23 -25.97
CA ILE A 190 12.97 -55.75 -24.76
C ILE A 190 11.52 -55.26 -24.62
N LEU A 191 11.23 -54.01 -24.98
CA LEU A 191 9.87 -53.47 -24.95
C LEU A 191 8.96 -54.13 -25.99
N ARG A 192 9.48 -54.38 -27.21
CA ARG A 192 8.74 -55.02 -28.30
C ARG A 192 8.49 -56.51 -28.03
N ASP A 193 9.51 -57.23 -27.57
CA ASP A 193 9.39 -58.65 -27.22
C ASP A 193 8.35 -58.84 -26.10
N GLU A 194 8.35 -57.95 -25.11
CA GLU A 194 7.38 -58.02 -24.03
C GLU A 194 5.96 -57.64 -24.49
N TYR A 195 5.84 -56.69 -25.43
CA TYR A 195 4.56 -56.38 -26.07
C TYR A 195 3.98 -57.58 -26.80
N GLU A 196 4.79 -58.28 -27.59
CA GLU A 196 4.38 -59.52 -28.28
C GLU A 196 3.99 -60.61 -27.27
N ARG A 197 4.74 -60.73 -26.16
CA ARG A 197 4.49 -61.73 -25.11
C ARG A 197 3.21 -61.47 -24.32
N LEU A 198 2.91 -60.21 -24.00
CA LEU A 198 1.75 -59.82 -23.18
C LEU A 198 0.48 -59.59 -24.00
N GLY A 199 0.61 -59.37 -25.32
CA GLY A 199 -0.52 -59.01 -26.19
C GLY A 199 -1.11 -57.63 -25.88
N HIS A 200 -0.44 -56.83 -25.05
CA HIS A 200 -0.82 -55.46 -24.72
C HIS A 200 0.43 -54.62 -24.42
N VAL A 201 0.29 -53.30 -24.48
CA VAL A 201 1.40 -52.38 -24.17
C VAL A 201 1.92 -52.63 -22.74
N PRO A 202 3.21 -52.97 -22.57
CA PRO A 202 3.77 -53.29 -21.26
C PRO A 202 3.77 -52.09 -20.31
N ARG A 203 3.40 -52.32 -19.06
CA ARG A 203 3.47 -51.34 -17.98
C ARG A 203 4.86 -51.38 -17.34
N SER A 204 5.25 -50.27 -16.73
CA SER A 204 6.58 -50.11 -16.13
C SER A 204 6.92 -51.17 -15.07
N TYR A 205 5.94 -51.73 -14.36
CA TYR A 205 6.19 -52.77 -13.36
C TYR A 205 6.25 -54.19 -13.95
N GLU A 206 5.86 -54.37 -15.21
CA GLU A 206 5.80 -55.68 -15.89
C GLU A 206 7.16 -56.07 -16.47
N ILE A 207 8.04 -55.09 -16.70
CA ILE A 207 9.39 -55.29 -17.25
C ILE A 207 10.45 -55.11 -16.17
N ARG A 208 11.29 -56.13 -16.00
CA ARG A 208 12.38 -56.14 -15.02
C ARG A 208 13.37 -54.98 -15.23
N GLN A 209 13.61 -54.60 -16.49
CA GLN A 209 14.56 -53.57 -16.89
C GLN A 209 14.02 -52.13 -16.77
N ASN A 210 12.90 -51.93 -16.08
CA ASN A 210 12.25 -50.61 -15.91
C ASN A 210 13.20 -49.48 -15.50
N SER A 211 14.06 -49.72 -14.50
CA SER A 211 15.02 -48.71 -14.04
C SER A 211 16.06 -48.34 -15.09
N SER A 212 16.45 -49.28 -15.96
CA SER A 212 17.34 -49.02 -17.10
C SER A 212 16.62 -48.24 -18.19
N ILE A 213 15.39 -48.63 -18.52
CA ILE A 213 14.54 -47.99 -19.54
C ILE A 213 14.27 -46.53 -19.15
N THR A 214 13.72 -46.29 -17.97
CA THR A 214 13.42 -44.93 -17.49
C THR A 214 14.65 -44.03 -17.40
N ARG A 215 15.83 -44.58 -17.10
CA ARG A 215 17.08 -43.82 -17.05
C ARG A 215 17.59 -43.42 -18.45
N VAL A 216 17.50 -44.32 -19.42
CA VAL A 216 17.99 -44.09 -20.80
C VAL A 216 17.06 -43.16 -21.56
N PHE A 217 15.75 -43.43 -21.53
CA PHE A 217 14.74 -42.66 -22.29
C PHE A 217 14.18 -41.47 -21.50
N GLY A 218 14.62 -41.28 -20.25
CA GLY A 218 14.16 -40.23 -19.33
C GLY A 218 12.76 -40.48 -18.73
N SER A 219 11.88 -41.20 -19.43
CA SER A 219 10.57 -41.63 -18.95
C SER A 219 10.14 -42.96 -19.59
N TRP A 220 9.18 -43.66 -18.97
CA TRP A 220 8.64 -44.92 -19.52
C TRP A 220 7.90 -44.66 -20.83
N GLU A 221 7.17 -43.56 -20.89
CA GLU A 221 6.35 -43.17 -22.04
C GLU A 221 7.21 -42.85 -23.26
N ASN A 222 8.36 -42.20 -23.09
CA ASN A 222 9.29 -41.95 -24.20
C ASN A 222 9.87 -43.25 -24.75
N ALA A 223 10.12 -44.23 -23.89
CA ALA A 223 10.59 -45.53 -24.32
C ALA A 223 9.53 -46.28 -25.14
N LEU A 224 8.25 -46.16 -24.77
CA LEU A 224 7.13 -46.70 -25.54
C LEU A 224 6.97 -46.00 -26.90
N LEU A 225 7.11 -44.67 -26.94
CA LEU A 225 7.07 -43.90 -28.19
C LEU A 225 8.21 -44.29 -29.13
N GLU A 226 9.45 -44.39 -28.63
CA GLU A 226 10.59 -44.82 -29.44
C GLU A 226 10.50 -46.29 -29.88
N ALA A 227 9.79 -47.12 -29.11
CA ALA A 227 9.49 -48.50 -29.48
C ALA A 227 8.32 -48.61 -30.49
N ASP A 228 7.66 -47.51 -30.83
CA ASP A 228 6.42 -47.42 -31.64
C ASP A 228 5.22 -48.18 -31.03
N LEU A 229 5.14 -48.20 -29.70
CA LEU A 229 4.08 -48.86 -28.93
C LEU A 229 3.06 -47.82 -28.44
N LYS A 230 1.97 -47.64 -29.20
CA LYS A 230 0.88 -46.69 -28.85
C LYS A 230 -0.02 -47.24 -27.76
N SER A 231 -0.24 -46.46 -26.70
CA SER A 231 -1.17 -46.80 -25.62
C SER A 231 -2.25 -45.74 -25.46
N GLU A 232 -3.53 -46.14 -25.43
CA GLU A 232 -4.66 -45.25 -25.11
C GLU A 232 -4.51 -44.56 -23.73
N ARG A 233 -3.72 -45.16 -22.83
CA ARG A 233 -3.46 -44.62 -21.48
C ARG A 233 -2.35 -43.58 -21.47
N TYR A 234 -1.45 -43.61 -22.43
CA TYR A 234 -0.25 -42.78 -22.52
C TYR A 234 -0.25 -42.01 -23.84
N LYS A 235 -1.05 -40.93 -23.87
CA LYS A 235 -1.03 -39.96 -24.98
C LYS A 235 0.35 -39.32 -25.12
N SER A 236 0.78 -39.13 -26.35
CA SER A 236 1.97 -38.37 -26.73
C SER A 236 1.87 -36.91 -26.26
N ASP A 237 2.99 -36.21 -26.28
CA ASP A 237 3.02 -34.78 -25.95
C ASP A 237 2.17 -34.00 -26.96
N GLU A 238 2.21 -34.37 -28.24
CA GLU A 238 1.42 -33.80 -29.34
C GLU A 238 -0.09 -33.98 -29.12
N GLU A 239 -0.54 -35.20 -28.84
CA GLU A 239 -1.98 -35.51 -28.60
C GLU A 239 -2.52 -34.80 -27.35
N LEU A 240 -1.68 -34.61 -26.32
CA LEU A 240 -2.06 -33.82 -25.15
C LEU A 240 -2.20 -32.34 -25.52
N LEU A 241 -1.26 -31.80 -26.30
CA LEU A 241 -1.33 -30.40 -26.72
C LEU A 241 -2.54 -30.15 -27.63
N GLU A 242 -2.89 -31.09 -28.51
CA GLU A 242 -4.13 -31.03 -29.32
C GLU A 242 -5.38 -31.04 -28.44
N GLU A 243 -5.48 -31.95 -27.46
CA GLU A 243 -6.60 -31.98 -26.49
C GLU A 243 -6.73 -30.65 -25.73
N LEU A 244 -5.61 -30.02 -25.40
CA LEU A 244 -5.56 -28.70 -24.77
C LEU A 244 -5.98 -27.56 -25.72
N ILE A 245 -5.62 -27.65 -27.01
CA ILE A 245 -6.03 -26.71 -28.07
C ILE A 245 -7.54 -26.79 -28.29
N GLU A 246 -8.07 -28.00 -28.47
CA GLU A 246 -9.50 -28.26 -28.62
C GLU A 246 -10.30 -27.74 -27.43
N PHE A 247 -9.79 -27.98 -26.22
CA PHE A 247 -10.40 -27.45 -25.00
C PHE A 247 -10.43 -25.92 -24.99
N GLY A 248 -9.34 -25.26 -25.40
CA GLY A 248 -9.28 -23.80 -25.54
C GLY A 248 -10.22 -23.25 -26.62
N ASN A 249 -10.34 -23.94 -27.75
CA ASN A 249 -11.27 -23.60 -28.82
C ASN A 249 -12.73 -23.72 -28.36
N LYS A 250 -13.06 -24.78 -27.61
CA LYS A 250 -14.39 -25.01 -27.04
C LYS A 250 -14.84 -23.88 -26.10
N ILE A 251 -13.93 -23.36 -25.28
CA ILE A 251 -14.25 -22.24 -24.37
C ILE A 251 -14.07 -20.86 -25.05
N GLY A 252 -13.61 -20.82 -26.30
CA GLY A 252 -13.38 -19.61 -27.10
C GLY A 252 -12.28 -18.69 -26.57
N ARG A 253 -11.41 -19.19 -25.68
CA ARG A 253 -10.35 -18.41 -25.02
C ARG A 253 -9.30 -19.33 -24.41
N ARG A 254 -8.21 -18.76 -23.90
CA ARG A 254 -7.19 -19.57 -23.19
C ARG A 254 -7.79 -20.29 -21.96
N PRO A 255 -7.45 -21.57 -21.74
CA PRO A 255 -7.82 -22.29 -20.52
C PRO A 255 -7.27 -21.65 -19.23
N ARG A 256 -8.14 -21.14 -18.35
CA ARG A 256 -7.79 -20.69 -16.99
C ARG A 256 -8.14 -21.78 -15.98
N LYS A 257 -7.54 -21.68 -14.79
CA LYS A 257 -7.82 -22.62 -13.69
C LYS A 257 -9.31 -22.77 -13.38
N VAL A 258 -10.06 -21.67 -13.34
CA VAL A 258 -11.52 -21.68 -13.11
C VAL A 258 -12.25 -22.46 -14.20
N ASP A 259 -11.85 -22.31 -15.46
CA ASP A 259 -12.50 -22.98 -16.59
C ASP A 259 -12.20 -24.48 -16.57
N CYS A 260 -10.97 -24.84 -16.19
CA CYS A 260 -10.57 -26.22 -15.97
C CYS A 260 -11.30 -26.85 -14.79
N ASP A 261 -11.52 -26.12 -13.69
CA ASP A 261 -12.27 -26.61 -12.53
C ASP A 261 -13.75 -26.85 -12.90
N GLU A 262 -14.35 -25.93 -13.67
CA GLU A 262 -15.73 -26.02 -14.18
C GLU A 262 -15.94 -27.20 -15.15
N HIS A 263 -15.00 -27.42 -16.06
CA HIS A 263 -15.06 -28.50 -17.06
C HIS A 263 -14.36 -29.79 -16.62
N LYS A 264 -13.93 -29.86 -15.34
CA LYS A 264 -13.14 -30.97 -14.77
C LYS A 264 -11.91 -31.35 -15.62
N PHE A 265 -11.28 -30.38 -16.27
CA PHE A 265 -10.11 -30.58 -17.12
C PHE A 265 -8.86 -30.90 -16.26
N PRO A 266 -8.08 -31.94 -16.57
CA PRO A 266 -7.08 -32.49 -15.66
C PRO A 266 -5.74 -31.71 -15.64
N ILE A 267 -5.74 -30.50 -15.07
CA ILE A 267 -4.55 -29.61 -14.99
C ILE A 267 -3.28 -30.33 -14.51
N GLY A 268 -3.41 -31.18 -13.49
CA GLY A 268 -2.28 -31.90 -12.87
C GLY A 268 -1.59 -32.91 -13.79
N LYS A 269 -2.26 -33.39 -14.86
CA LYS A 269 -1.66 -34.25 -15.90
C LYS A 269 -0.66 -33.43 -16.72
N TYR A 270 -1.09 -32.28 -17.22
CA TYR A 270 -0.29 -31.35 -18.02
C TYR A 270 0.84 -30.68 -17.23
N GLN A 271 0.61 -30.34 -15.96
CA GLN A 271 1.67 -29.78 -15.10
C GLN A 271 2.84 -30.73 -14.89
N ARG A 272 2.56 -32.02 -14.68
CA ARG A 272 3.61 -33.04 -14.50
C ARG A 272 4.34 -33.32 -15.81
N ARG A 273 3.61 -33.38 -16.93
CA ARG A 273 4.18 -33.71 -18.25
C ARG A 273 5.04 -32.59 -18.82
N PHE A 274 4.56 -31.35 -18.79
CA PHE A 274 5.25 -30.20 -19.40
C PHE A 274 6.01 -29.34 -18.38
N GLY A 275 6.19 -29.83 -17.15
CA GLY A 275 6.85 -29.15 -16.03
C GLY A 275 6.03 -28.02 -15.37
N SER A 276 5.17 -27.33 -16.13
CA SER A 276 4.18 -26.39 -15.58
C SER A 276 2.99 -26.21 -16.50
N TRP A 277 1.85 -25.79 -15.94
CA TRP A 277 0.64 -25.47 -16.71
C TRP A 277 0.88 -24.34 -17.71
N ASN A 278 1.68 -23.34 -17.32
CA ASN A 278 2.04 -22.25 -18.24
C ASN A 278 2.90 -22.77 -19.39
N ASN A 279 3.76 -23.76 -19.18
CA ASN A 279 4.56 -24.30 -20.27
C ASN A 279 3.69 -25.12 -21.23
N ALA A 280 2.78 -25.95 -20.71
CA ALA A 280 1.79 -26.67 -21.52
C ALA A 280 0.98 -25.72 -22.41
N LEU A 281 0.49 -24.61 -21.84
CA LEU A 281 -0.22 -23.58 -22.61
C LEU A 281 0.69 -22.93 -23.68
N LYS A 282 1.98 -22.73 -23.41
CA LYS A 282 2.92 -22.12 -24.37
C LYS A 282 3.12 -23.03 -25.58
N LEU A 283 3.34 -24.31 -25.31
CA LEU A 283 3.57 -25.35 -26.32
C LEU A 283 2.30 -25.58 -27.15
N ALA A 284 1.12 -25.48 -26.54
CA ALA A 284 -0.18 -25.53 -27.22
C ALA A 284 -0.54 -24.25 -27.99
N GLY A 285 0.43 -23.36 -28.26
CA GLY A 285 0.22 -22.13 -29.04
C GLY A 285 -0.55 -21.02 -28.31
N PHE A 286 -0.93 -21.21 -27.04
CA PHE A 286 -1.55 -20.15 -26.25
C PHE A 286 -0.51 -19.15 -25.77
N THR A 287 -0.80 -17.85 -25.88
CA THR A 287 0.07 -16.80 -25.38
C THR A 287 0.16 -16.87 -23.84
N THR A 288 1.32 -17.27 -23.32
CA THR A 288 1.59 -17.41 -21.87
C THR A 288 2.20 -16.19 -21.23
N SER A 289 2.43 -15.16 -22.05
CA SER A 289 2.60 -13.83 -21.55
C SER A 289 1.36 -13.49 -20.71
N ARG A 290 1.53 -13.34 -19.39
CA ARG A 290 0.90 -12.17 -18.77
C ARG A 290 1.38 -11.04 -19.65
N LYS A 291 0.55 -10.60 -20.62
CA LYS A 291 0.87 -9.42 -21.41
C LYS A 291 1.34 -8.43 -20.36
N LYS A 292 2.64 -8.09 -20.39
CA LYS A 292 3.19 -7.14 -19.43
C LYS A 292 2.58 -5.85 -19.89
N TYR A 293 1.41 -5.55 -19.36
CA TYR A 293 0.75 -4.34 -19.76
C TYR A 293 1.59 -3.20 -19.23
N THR A 294 1.82 -2.22 -20.09
CA THR A 294 2.26 -0.93 -19.57
C THR A 294 1.08 -0.29 -18.84
N ARG A 295 1.39 0.59 -17.89
CA ARG A 295 0.37 1.39 -17.19
C ARG A 295 -0.54 2.12 -18.19
N GLN A 296 0.01 2.54 -19.33
CA GLN A 296 -0.67 3.24 -20.41
C GLN A 296 -1.63 2.32 -21.20
N GLU A 297 -1.23 1.08 -21.49
CA GLU A 297 -2.11 0.12 -22.20
C GLU A 297 -3.34 -0.28 -21.37
N LEU A 298 -3.18 -0.39 -20.05
CA LEU A 298 -4.30 -0.65 -19.14
C LEU A 298 -5.24 0.56 -19.06
N VAL A 299 -4.68 1.77 -19.03
CA VAL A 299 -5.44 3.03 -19.09
C VAL A 299 -6.25 3.14 -20.38
N GLY A 300 -5.64 2.84 -21.54
CA GLY A 300 -6.34 2.88 -22.82
C GLY A 300 -7.52 1.91 -22.89
N GLN A 301 -7.42 0.73 -22.27
CA GLN A 301 -8.54 -0.21 -22.17
C GLN A 301 -9.70 0.36 -21.34
N ILE A 302 -9.41 1.03 -20.21
CA ILE A 302 -10.45 1.67 -19.38
C ILE A 302 -11.16 2.78 -20.15
N GLN A 303 -10.40 3.59 -20.91
CA GLN A 303 -10.96 4.67 -21.73
C GLN A 303 -11.89 4.14 -22.84
N GLN A 304 -11.51 3.05 -23.49
CA GLN A 304 -12.34 2.43 -24.52
C GLN A 304 -13.61 1.81 -23.94
N VAL A 305 -13.53 1.15 -22.78
CA VAL A 305 -14.69 0.59 -22.09
C VAL A 305 -15.63 1.69 -21.62
N ALA A 306 -15.10 2.80 -21.10
CA ALA A 306 -15.89 3.97 -20.72
C ALA A 306 -16.67 4.56 -21.92
N LYS A 307 -16.02 4.63 -23.09
CA LYS A 307 -16.63 5.08 -24.34
C LYS A 307 -17.77 4.15 -24.79
N ASN A 308 -17.59 2.84 -24.66
CA ASN A 308 -18.58 1.86 -25.08
C ASN A 308 -19.78 1.80 -24.12
N LEU A 309 -19.55 1.95 -22.80
CA LEU A 309 -20.61 1.90 -21.79
C LEU A 309 -21.28 3.25 -21.53
N ASN A 310 -20.72 4.33 -22.09
CA ASN A 310 -21.12 5.71 -21.86
C ASN A 310 -21.22 6.09 -20.36
N LYS A 311 -20.40 5.46 -19.52
CA LYS A 311 -20.31 5.66 -18.06
C LYS A 311 -18.90 5.32 -17.57
N VAL A 312 -18.50 5.84 -16.40
CA VAL A 312 -17.23 5.46 -15.77
C VAL A 312 -17.29 3.97 -15.38
N PRO A 313 -16.37 3.13 -15.88
CA PRO A 313 -16.41 1.69 -15.59
C PRO A 313 -16.14 1.40 -14.12
N CYS A 314 -17.03 0.66 -13.48
CA CYS A 314 -16.79 0.13 -12.13
C CYS A 314 -16.07 -1.24 -12.22
N PRO A 315 -15.46 -1.73 -11.12
CA PRO A 315 -14.67 -2.98 -11.15
C PRO A 315 -15.46 -4.19 -11.68
N THR A 316 -16.79 -4.20 -11.53
CA THR A 316 -17.67 -5.27 -12.02
C THR A 316 -18.00 -5.16 -13.50
N ASP A 317 -17.85 -3.98 -14.12
CA ASP A 317 -18.05 -3.78 -15.56
C ASP A 317 -16.88 -4.37 -16.39
N ILE A 318 -15.76 -4.75 -15.75
CA ILE A 318 -14.54 -5.22 -16.42
C ILE A 318 -14.18 -6.65 -16.00
N PRO A 319 -14.27 -7.62 -16.92
CA PRO A 319 -13.82 -8.99 -16.68
C PRO A 319 -12.32 -9.05 -16.38
N ASN A 320 -11.92 -9.85 -15.38
CA ASN A 320 -10.52 -10.01 -14.96
C ASN A 320 -9.83 -8.71 -14.45
N ASN A 321 -10.55 -7.86 -13.72
CA ASN A 321 -10.04 -6.63 -13.08
C ASN A 321 -8.81 -6.84 -12.14
N ALA A 322 -8.53 -8.09 -11.73
CA ALA A 322 -7.36 -8.49 -10.94
C ALA A 322 -6.02 -8.04 -11.53
N ILE A 323 -5.95 -7.89 -12.86
CA ILE A 323 -4.74 -7.45 -13.57
C ILE A 323 -4.38 -6.01 -13.18
N TYR A 324 -5.36 -5.13 -12.97
CA TYR A 324 -5.12 -3.73 -12.65
C TYR A 324 -4.50 -3.55 -11.26
N TYR A 325 -4.89 -4.35 -10.27
CA TYR A 325 -4.32 -4.30 -8.92
C TYR A 325 -2.86 -4.75 -8.84
N ALA A 326 -2.31 -5.35 -9.92
CA ALA A 326 -0.90 -5.68 -10.01
C ALA A 326 -0.03 -4.48 -10.44
N TYR A 327 -0.63 -3.45 -11.07
CA TYR A 327 0.05 -2.27 -11.63
C TYR A 327 -0.39 -0.96 -10.97
N PHE A 328 -1.53 -0.96 -10.30
CA PHE A 328 -2.14 0.17 -9.61
C PHE A 328 -2.49 -0.26 -8.18
N LYS A 329 -2.31 0.64 -7.22
CA LYS A 329 -2.54 0.43 -5.78
C LYS A 329 -4.00 0.07 -5.48
N ASP A 330 -4.94 0.70 -6.18
CA ASP A 330 -6.37 0.47 -6.05
C ASP A 330 -7.11 0.87 -7.35
N TRP A 331 -8.42 0.57 -7.41
CA TRP A 331 -9.24 0.90 -8.58
C TRP A 331 -9.41 2.40 -8.78
N ILE A 332 -9.26 3.18 -7.72
CA ILE A 332 -9.36 4.64 -7.79
C ILE A 332 -8.18 5.14 -8.62
N GLU A 333 -6.97 4.63 -8.36
CA GLU A 333 -5.78 4.96 -9.15
C GLU A 333 -5.91 4.52 -10.63
N VAL A 334 -6.64 3.44 -10.92
CA VAL A 334 -6.91 2.98 -12.30
C VAL A 334 -7.79 3.97 -13.05
N ILE A 335 -8.87 4.42 -12.42
CA ILE A 335 -9.85 5.34 -12.97
C ILE A 335 -9.25 6.75 -13.10
N GLU A 336 -8.47 7.19 -12.09
CA GLU A 336 -7.72 8.44 -12.12
C GLU A 336 -6.64 8.43 -13.21
N ALA A 337 -5.88 7.34 -13.35
CA ALA A 337 -4.89 7.23 -14.41
C ALA A 337 -5.52 7.20 -15.81
N ALA A 338 -6.77 6.75 -15.92
CA ALA A 338 -7.55 6.79 -17.15
C ALA A 338 -8.21 8.16 -17.43
N GLY A 339 -8.05 9.12 -16.52
CA GLY A 339 -8.58 10.49 -16.64
C GLY A 339 -10.03 10.65 -16.17
N PHE A 340 -10.57 9.67 -15.43
CA PHE A 340 -11.92 9.68 -14.90
C PHE A 340 -11.94 9.97 -13.38
N SER A 341 -13.05 10.51 -12.86
CA SER A 341 -13.25 10.78 -11.43
C SER A 341 -14.16 9.73 -10.81
N TYR A 342 -13.72 9.08 -9.72
CA TYR A 342 -14.49 8.07 -9.00
C TYR A 342 -15.63 8.66 -8.13
N TYR A 343 -15.65 9.97 -7.91
CA TYR A 343 -16.45 10.62 -6.86
C TYR A 343 -17.73 11.34 -7.33
N GLU A 344 -18.14 11.23 -8.59
CA GLU A 344 -19.42 11.80 -9.07
C GLU A 344 -20.42 10.70 -9.42
N THR A 345 -21.50 10.59 -8.65
CA THR A 345 -22.73 9.90 -9.06
C THR A 345 -23.46 10.77 -10.07
N VAL A 346 -23.63 10.24 -11.28
CA VAL A 346 -24.27 10.91 -12.41
C VAL A 346 -25.77 11.00 -12.19
N VAL A 347 -26.27 12.21 -11.90
CA VAL A 347 -27.63 12.62 -12.23
C VAL A 347 -27.50 13.85 -13.13
N GLY A 348 -27.87 13.70 -14.40
CA GLY A 348 -27.95 14.82 -15.36
C GLY A 348 -26.72 15.10 -16.21
N TYR A 349 -26.06 14.07 -16.77
CA TYR A 349 -25.07 14.29 -17.84
C TYR A 349 -25.79 14.40 -19.19
N ASP A 350 -25.85 15.62 -19.73
CA ASP A 350 -26.12 15.85 -21.14
C ASP A 350 -24.78 15.90 -21.90
N PHE A 351 -24.57 14.97 -22.83
CA PHE A 351 -23.31 14.78 -23.56
C PHE A 351 -23.11 15.82 -24.69
N HIS A 352 -23.99 16.81 -24.84
CA HIS A 352 -23.92 17.79 -25.92
C HIS A 352 -23.27 19.14 -25.59
N ASP A 353 -22.94 19.45 -24.33
CA ASP A 353 -22.33 20.74 -24.01
C ASP A 353 -20.79 20.66 -23.94
N LYS A 354 -20.11 21.17 -24.97
CA LYS A 354 -18.65 21.22 -25.07
C LYS A 354 -17.96 22.13 -24.04
N LYS A 355 -18.69 22.71 -23.08
CA LYS A 355 -18.15 23.62 -22.03
C LYS A 355 -17.82 22.95 -20.69
N THR A 356 -18.18 21.70 -20.44
CA THR A 356 -17.98 21.02 -19.14
C THR A 356 -16.89 19.96 -19.15
N VAL A 357 -15.89 20.11 -20.02
CA VAL A 357 -14.73 19.22 -20.06
C VAL A 357 -13.71 19.67 -18.99
N THR A 358 -13.49 18.81 -17.98
CA THR A 358 -12.49 18.86 -16.90
C THR A 358 -12.83 19.63 -15.60
N LYS A 359 -13.50 18.98 -14.65
CA LYS A 359 -13.26 19.30 -13.23
C LYS A 359 -11.98 18.58 -12.76
N ARG A 360 -10.82 19.24 -12.96
CA ARG A 360 -9.54 18.82 -12.38
C ARG A 360 -9.66 18.76 -10.84
N VAL A 361 -9.32 17.64 -10.23
CA VAL A 361 -9.22 17.52 -8.76
C VAL A 361 -7.85 18.03 -8.35
N TYR A 362 -7.81 19.17 -7.65
CA TYR A 362 -6.56 19.77 -7.20
C TYR A 362 -6.22 19.30 -5.78
N THR A 363 -4.99 18.79 -5.59
CA THR A 363 -4.40 18.63 -4.24
C THR A 363 -3.84 19.97 -3.77
N LYS A 364 -3.61 20.17 -2.46
CA LYS A 364 -2.99 21.42 -1.94
C LYS A 364 -1.71 21.80 -2.69
N LYS A 365 -0.87 20.80 -3.00
CA LYS A 365 0.35 20.98 -3.79
C LYS A 365 0.05 21.30 -5.26
N GLY A 366 -0.93 20.62 -5.85
CA GLY A 366 -1.37 20.87 -7.22
C GLY A 366 -1.97 22.26 -7.43
N VAL A 367 -2.70 22.81 -6.44
CA VAL A 367 -3.17 24.20 -6.45
C VAL A 367 -1.97 25.15 -6.52
N ILE A 368 -0.99 24.97 -5.63
CA ILE A 368 0.22 25.81 -5.59
C ILE A 368 0.98 25.75 -6.93
N GLU A 369 1.17 24.56 -7.48
CA GLU A 369 1.87 24.35 -8.76
C GLU A 369 1.14 25.00 -9.94
N GLU A 370 -0.19 24.88 -10.00
CA GLU A 370 -1.00 25.52 -11.05
C GLU A 370 -0.90 27.04 -10.98
N ILE A 371 -0.92 27.61 -9.77
CA ILE A 371 -0.81 29.06 -9.56
C ILE A 371 0.57 29.56 -9.96
N ASN A 372 1.64 28.82 -9.60
CA ASN A 372 2.99 29.14 -10.00
C ASN A 372 3.17 29.04 -11.54
N SER A 373 2.59 28.01 -12.17
CA SER A 373 2.58 27.83 -13.63
C SER A 373 1.85 28.98 -14.34
N THR A 374 0.66 29.33 -13.83
CA THR A 374 -0.15 30.42 -14.35
C THR A 374 0.59 31.75 -14.25
N ALA A 375 1.18 32.05 -13.09
CA ALA A 375 1.99 33.23 -12.84
C ALA A 375 3.17 33.35 -13.83
N LYS A 376 3.91 32.25 -14.05
CA LYS A 376 5.01 32.21 -15.04
C LYS A 376 4.53 32.47 -16.46
N LYS A 377 3.34 31.95 -16.82
CA LYS A 377 2.75 32.13 -18.15
C LYS A 377 2.32 33.58 -18.40
N ILE A 378 1.63 34.19 -17.43
CA ILE A 378 1.11 35.57 -17.56
C ILE A 378 2.15 36.65 -17.21
N LYS A 379 3.29 36.26 -16.63
CA LYS A 379 4.39 37.15 -16.21
C LYS A 379 3.95 38.31 -15.31
N ARG A 380 2.89 38.10 -14.54
CA ARG A 380 2.37 39.03 -13.51
C ARG A 380 1.79 38.23 -12.35
N VAL A 381 1.48 38.90 -11.24
CA VAL A 381 0.74 38.28 -10.14
C VAL A 381 -0.63 37.83 -10.66
N PRO A 382 -0.98 36.54 -10.53
CA PRO A 382 -2.28 36.04 -10.95
C PRO A 382 -3.38 36.59 -10.05
N LEU A 383 -4.52 36.86 -10.65
CA LEU A 383 -5.80 37.10 -9.97
C LEU A 383 -6.58 35.78 -9.88
N ILE A 384 -7.60 35.72 -9.02
CA ILE A 384 -8.45 34.53 -8.90
C ILE A 384 -9.01 34.10 -10.26
N ASN A 385 -9.43 35.06 -11.09
CA ASN A 385 -10.01 34.80 -12.41
C ASN A 385 -8.98 34.36 -13.47
N ASP A 386 -7.68 34.55 -13.22
CA ASP A 386 -6.63 34.11 -14.15
C ASP A 386 -6.33 32.61 -14.01
N VAL A 387 -6.78 31.99 -12.91
CA VAL A 387 -6.44 30.61 -12.56
C VAL A 387 -7.59 29.68 -12.93
N ALA A 388 -7.27 28.52 -13.55
CA ALA A 388 -8.25 27.49 -13.90
C ALA A 388 -8.82 26.74 -12.68
N VAL A 389 -8.28 26.97 -11.48
CA VAL A 389 -8.74 26.36 -10.23
C VAL A 389 -10.00 27.10 -9.76
N THR A 390 -11.08 26.37 -9.53
CA THR A 390 -12.31 26.95 -8.98
C THR A 390 -12.10 27.50 -7.57
N GLU A 391 -12.83 28.57 -7.19
CA GLU A 391 -12.75 29.16 -5.84
C GLU A 391 -12.96 28.11 -4.73
N GLY A 392 -13.88 27.17 -4.93
CA GLY A 392 -14.10 26.07 -3.97
C GLY A 392 -12.87 25.18 -3.77
N ASN A 393 -12.10 24.91 -4.83
CA ASN A 393 -10.87 24.12 -4.73
C ASN A 393 -9.69 24.92 -4.15
N LEU A 394 -9.65 26.24 -4.39
CA LEU A 394 -8.69 27.14 -3.77
C LEU A 394 -8.90 27.19 -2.26
N PHE A 395 -10.10 27.58 -1.83
CA PHE A 395 -10.42 27.86 -0.44
C PHE A 395 -10.72 26.62 0.41
N LYS A 396 -10.64 25.43 -0.19
CA LYS A 396 -10.58 24.17 0.54
C LYS A 396 -9.32 24.04 1.40
N TYR A 397 -8.21 24.64 0.96
CA TYR A 397 -6.89 24.46 1.58
C TYR A 397 -6.31 25.74 2.21
N PHE A 398 -6.88 26.90 1.89
CA PHE A 398 -6.41 28.22 2.27
C PHE A 398 -7.61 29.08 2.67
N ASP A 399 -7.43 30.00 3.62
CA ASP A 399 -8.53 30.83 4.10
C ASP A 399 -8.62 32.16 3.33
N THR A 400 -7.52 32.59 2.71
CA THR A 400 -7.45 33.85 1.95
C THR A 400 -6.68 33.69 0.63
N TRP A 401 -6.95 34.58 -0.34
CA TRP A 401 -6.18 34.61 -1.60
C TRP A 401 -4.71 34.99 -1.36
N PHE A 402 -4.48 35.86 -0.36
CA PHE A 402 -3.13 36.22 0.06
C PHE A 402 -2.30 35.00 0.49
N GLU A 403 -2.85 34.13 1.33
CA GLU A 403 -2.18 32.87 1.73
C GLU A 403 -1.86 31.97 0.54
N VAL A 404 -2.73 31.95 -0.47
CA VAL A 404 -2.52 31.18 -1.69
C VAL A 404 -1.30 31.71 -2.46
N LEU A 405 -1.19 33.02 -2.63
CA LEU A 405 -0.06 33.66 -3.31
C LEU A 405 1.25 33.52 -2.52
N GLU A 406 1.18 33.60 -1.19
CA GLU A 406 2.31 33.38 -0.28
C GLU A 406 2.79 31.92 -0.36
N ALA A 407 1.88 30.95 -0.27
CA ALA A 407 2.21 29.53 -0.37
C ALA A 407 2.77 29.13 -1.74
N ALA A 408 2.35 29.83 -2.80
CA ALA A 408 2.91 29.67 -4.15
C ALA A 408 4.18 30.49 -4.40
N ASN A 409 4.66 31.21 -3.39
CA ASN A 409 5.86 32.03 -3.39
C ASN A 409 5.89 33.08 -4.52
N ILE A 410 4.72 33.65 -4.83
CA ILE A 410 4.55 34.56 -5.97
C ILE A 410 5.19 35.92 -5.71
N PHE A 411 5.13 36.43 -4.48
CA PHE A 411 5.73 37.72 -4.14
C PHE A 411 7.25 37.70 -4.28
N GLN A 412 7.90 36.60 -3.90
CA GLN A 412 9.33 36.41 -4.14
C GLN A 412 9.64 36.26 -5.64
N LEU A 413 8.79 35.55 -6.39
CA LEU A 413 8.97 35.36 -7.84
C LEU A 413 9.00 36.67 -8.63
N PHE A 414 8.23 37.68 -8.21
CA PHE A 414 8.16 38.99 -8.87
C PHE A 414 8.85 40.13 -8.10
N ASN A 415 9.59 39.80 -7.03
CA ASN A 415 10.28 40.77 -6.17
C ASN A 415 9.36 41.89 -5.64
N ILE A 416 8.17 41.52 -5.17
CA ILE A 416 7.17 42.45 -4.65
C ILE A 416 7.25 42.48 -3.12
N SER A 417 7.54 43.66 -2.56
CA SER A 417 7.44 43.89 -1.11
C SER A 417 5.99 44.24 -0.73
N ILE A 418 5.41 43.52 0.23
CA ILE A 418 4.05 43.78 0.71
C ILE A 418 4.02 45.09 1.48
N LEU A 419 3.24 46.07 1.01
CA LEU A 419 3.21 47.42 1.60
C LEU A 419 2.01 47.68 2.53
N TYR A 420 0.90 46.96 2.36
CA TYR A 420 -0.36 47.24 3.05
C TYR A 420 -1.00 45.97 3.63
N SER A 421 -1.52 46.08 4.86
CA SER A 421 -2.31 45.01 5.50
C SER A 421 -3.77 45.02 5.04
N GLN A 422 -4.48 43.91 5.22
CA GLN A 422 -5.92 43.84 4.90
C GLN A 422 -6.74 44.89 5.65
N GLU A 423 -6.41 45.15 6.92
CA GLU A 423 -7.10 46.14 7.76
C GLU A 423 -6.91 47.57 7.25
N GLN A 424 -5.69 47.92 6.80
CA GLN A 424 -5.40 49.23 6.21
C GLN A 424 -6.20 49.46 4.93
N LEU A 425 -6.25 48.44 4.05
CA LEU A 425 -7.01 48.51 2.80
C LEU A 425 -8.53 48.63 3.06
N ILE A 426 -9.07 47.84 3.99
CA ILE A 426 -10.49 47.92 4.35
C ILE A 426 -10.82 49.29 4.96
N SER A 427 -9.97 49.82 5.83
CA SER A 427 -10.16 51.12 6.45
C SER A 427 -10.17 52.25 5.42
N GLU A 428 -9.27 52.21 4.44
CA GLU A 428 -9.23 53.17 3.33
C GLU A 428 -10.54 53.15 2.53
N LEU A 429 -11.04 51.96 2.18
CA LEU A 429 -12.31 51.80 1.47
C LEU A 429 -13.50 52.38 2.25
N ILE A 430 -13.60 52.04 3.54
CA ILE A 430 -14.70 52.50 4.40
C ILE A 430 -14.64 54.02 4.58
N ASN A 431 -13.46 54.59 4.81
CA ASN A 431 -13.28 56.03 5.00
C ASN A 431 -13.64 56.82 3.75
N HIS A 432 -13.21 56.37 2.57
CA HIS A 432 -13.57 57.01 1.31
C HIS A 432 -15.06 56.84 0.96
N ALA A 433 -15.65 55.67 1.24
CA ALA A 433 -17.07 55.45 1.04
C ALA A 433 -17.93 56.39 1.90
N LYS A 434 -17.56 56.57 3.17
CA LYS A 434 -18.21 57.53 4.08
C LYS A 434 -18.12 58.97 3.59
N LYS A 435 -16.95 59.38 3.08
CA LYS A 435 -16.73 60.74 2.54
C LYS A 435 -17.54 61.00 1.27
N LEU A 436 -17.62 60.01 0.38
CA LEU A 436 -18.28 60.15 -0.92
C LEU A 436 -19.80 59.88 -0.87
N ASN A 437 -20.30 59.30 0.23
CA ASN A 437 -21.65 58.77 0.36
C ASN A 437 -22.04 57.80 -0.79
N ARG A 438 -21.05 57.11 -1.35
CA ARG A 438 -21.16 56.09 -2.40
C ARG A 438 -19.90 55.24 -2.44
N ASN A 439 -19.95 54.10 -3.14
CA ASN A 439 -18.77 53.25 -3.30
C ASN A 439 -17.63 53.99 -4.03
N PRO A 440 -16.39 53.91 -3.52
CA PRO A 440 -15.24 54.54 -4.16
C PRO A 440 -14.86 53.81 -5.45
N LYS A 441 -14.43 54.54 -6.47
CA LYS A 441 -13.81 53.97 -7.67
C LYS A 441 -12.30 53.80 -7.45
N PRO A 442 -11.63 52.83 -8.11
CA PRO A 442 -10.20 52.60 -7.90
C PRO A 442 -9.28 53.80 -8.18
N LYS A 443 -9.69 54.73 -9.05
CA LYS A 443 -8.95 55.95 -9.37
C LYS A 443 -9.11 57.06 -8.31
N GLU A 444 -10.06 56.91 -7.39
CA GLU A 444 -10.41 57.89 -6.35
C GLU A 444 -9.75 57.58 -5.00
N LEU A 445 -8.95 56.50 -4.94
CA LEU A 445 -8.23 56.07 -3.75
C LEU A 445 -6.75 56.46 -3.81
N THR A 446 -6.16 56.69 -2.64
CA THR A 446 -4.73 56.93 -2.47
C THR A 446 -3.90 55.68 -2.81
N ILE A 447 -4.47 54.50 -2.53
CA ILE A 447 -3.83 53.21 -2.74
C ILE A 447 -4.23 52.65 -4.11
N GLU A 448 -3.24 52.22 -4.89
CA GLU A 448 -3.48 51.60 -6.19
C GLU A 448 -4.34 50.32 -6.10
N ARG A 449 -5.25 50.15 -7.06
CA ARG A 449 -6.16 49.00 -7.21
C ARG A 449 -5.48 47.64 -7.04
N LYS A 450 -4.25 47.49 -7.57
CA LYS A 450 -3.49 46.24 -7.55
C LYS A 450 -3.32 45.67 -6.14
N TRP A 451 -3.17 46.51 -5.12
CA TRP A 451 -3.00 46.07 -3.74
C TRP A 451 -4.24 45.42 -3.15
N PHE A 452 -5.42 45.94 -3.50
CA PHE A 452 -6.71 45.31 -3.15
C PHE A 452 -6.87 43.97 -3.85
N GLU A 453 -6.46 43.89 -5.11
CA GLU A 453 -6.54 42.65 -5.89
C GLU A 453 -5.55 41.59 -5.41
N TYR A 454 -4.37 41.98 -4.92
CA TYR A 454 -3.41 41.03 -4.34
C TYR A 454 -3.88 40.47 -2.98
N GLN A 455 -4.52 41.29 -2.16
CA GLN A 455 -4.98 40.87 -0.83
C GLN A 455 -6.31 40.08 -0.88
N PHE A 456 -7.26 40.55 -1.69
CA PHE A 456 -8.62 40.02 -1.73
C PHE A 456 -8.91 39.21 -3.00
N GLY A 457 -7.98 39.12 -3.95
CA GLY A 457 -8.13 38.38 -5.21
C GLY A 457 -8.95 39.08 -6.29
N SER A 458 -9.85 40.00 -5.90
CA SER A 458 -10.54 40.92 -6.82
C SER A 458 -11.03 42.17 -6.12
N TRP A 459 -11.21 43.24 -6.89
CA TRP A 459 -11.84 44.48 -6.41
C TRP A 459 -13.24 44.27 -5.84
N LYS A 460 -14.07 43.43 -6.50
CA LYS A 460 -15.43 43.11 -6.02
C LYS A 460 -15.38 42.44 -4.65
N ARG A 461 -14.42 41.53 -4.42
CA ARG A 461 -14.24 40.85 -3.13
C ARG A 461 -13.76 41.82 -2.05
N ALA A 462 -12.90 42.78 -2.37
CA ALA A 462 -12.49 43.84 -1.45
C ALA A 462 -13.68 44.68 -0.96
N LEU A 463 -14.60 45.07 -1.86
CA LEU A 463 -15.83 45.78 -1.49
C LEU A 463 -16.79 44.94 -0.65
N LEU A 464 -16.92 43.64 -0.97
CA LEU A 464 -17.72 42.70 -0.17
C LEU A 464 -17.19 42.60 1.27
N VAL A 465 -15.89 42.34 1.44
CA VAL A 465 -15.26 42.24 2.76
C VAL A 465 -15.38 43.55 3.54
N ALA A 466 -15.22 44.69 2.88
CA ALA A 466 -15.43 46.02 3.48
C ALA A 466 -16.91 46.31 3.85
N GLY A 467 -17.87 45.46 3.44
CA GLY A 467 -19.30 45.68 3.69
C GLY A 467 -19.90 46.80 2.85
N LEU A 468 -19.28 47.14 1.73
CA LEU A 468 -19.71 48.21 0.82
C LEU A 468 -20.47 47.67 -0.40
N SER A 469 -20.73 46.36 -0.46
CA SER A 469 -21.48 45.77 -1.57
C SER A 469 -22.99 45.95 -1.37
N PRO A 470 -23.74 46.45 -2.38
CA PRO A 470 -25.20 46.54 -2.30
C PRO A 470 -25.89 45.16 -2.31
N GLU A 471 -25.18 44.11 -2.72
CA GLU A 471 -25.67 42.73 -2.83
C GLU A 471 -25.62 41.95 -1.50
N ALA A 472 -24.97 42.51 -0.48
CA ALA A 472 -24.72 41.86 0.80
C ALA A 472 -25.49 42.53 1.93
N ASP A 473 -26.16 41.74 2.76
CA ASP A 473 -26.83 42.27 3.94
C ASP A 473 -25.80 42.58 5.03
N ILE A 474 -25.58 43.87 5.28
CA ILE A 474 -24.59 44.34 6.26
C ILE A 474 -25.04 44.16 7.71
N THR A 475 -26.33 43.88 7.96
CA THR A 475 -26.89 43.67 9.31
C THR A 475 -26.43 42.36 9.95
N PHE A 476 -25.89 41.44 9.15
CA PHE A 476 -25.28 40.21 9.61
C PHE A 476 -23.81 40.43 9.98
N THR A 477 -23.53 40.40 11.28
CA THR A 477 -22.16 40.30 11.80
C THR A 477 -21.64 38.86 11.70
N LYS A 478 -20.32 38.69 11.84
CA LYS A 478 -19.69 37.37 11.88
C LYS A 478 -20.30 36.48 12.97
N GLU A 479 -20.55 37.01 14.18
CA GLU A 479 -21.18 36.23 15.26
C GLU A 479 -22.64 35.89 14.95
N LYS A 480 -23.39 36.83 14.38
CA LYS A 480 -24.81 36.61 14.04
C LYS A 480 -24.97 35.48 13.02
N ILE A 481 -24.11 35.42 12.01
CA ILE A 481 -24.08 34.33 11.02
C ILE A 481 -23.84 32.98 11.69
N ILE A 482 -22.82 32.90 12.56
CA ILE A 482 -22.48 31.67 13.29
C ILE A 482 -23.67 31.21 14.15
N LYS A 483 -24.25 32.12 14.93
CA LYS A 483 -25.36 31.83 15.84
C LYS A 483 -26.60 31.34 15.10
N THR A 484 -27.00 32.02 14.02
CA THR A 484 -28.15 31.60 13.21
C THR A 484 -27.96 30.20 12.60
N ILE A 485 -26.74 29.86 12.18
CA ILE A 485 -26.43 28.52 11.64
C ILE A 485 -26.49 27.46 12.74
N GLN A 486 -25.96 27.76 13.93
CA GLN A 486 -26.02 26.85 15.08
C GLN A 486 -27.46 26.58 15.51
N GLU A 487 -28.30 27.62 15.62
CA GLU A 487 -29.72 27.50 15.96
C GLU A 487 -30.48 26.68 14.90
N THR A 488 -30.27 26.98 13.62
CA THR A 488 -30.90 26.25 12.52
C THR A 488 -30.49 24.78 12.53
N ALA A 489 -29.22 24.48 12.79
CA ALA A 489 -28.71 23.11 12.87
C ALA A 489 -29.26 22.34 14.08
N GLN A 490 -29.39 23.00 15.23
CA GLN A 490 -30.02 22.41 16.43
C GLN A 490 -31.49 22.07 16.16
N ASN A 491 -32.23 22.96 15.52
CA ASN A 491 -33.63 22.74 15.16
C ASN A 491 -33.80 21.58 14.17
N LEU A 492 -32.95 21.52 13.14
CA LEU A 492 -33.02 20.49 12.10
C LEU A 492 -32.39 19.15 12.53
N LYS A 493 -31.57 19.12 13.59
CA LYS A 493 -30.75 17.98 14.01
C LYS A 493 -29.89 17.38 12.87
N ARG A 494 -29.55 18.20 11.88
CA ARG A 494 -28.70 17.88 10.72
C ARG A 494 -28.01 19.14 10.24
N ILE A 495 -27.00 18.96 9.37
CA ILE A 495 -26.31 20.09 8.73
C ILE A 495 -27.34 20.86 7.87
N PRO A 496 -27.50 22.18 8.09
CA PRO A 496 -28.42 23.00 7.33
C PRO A 496 -27.87 23.28 5.92
N LYS A 497 -28.75 23.30 4.93
CA LYS A 497 -28.44 23.86 3.61
C LYS A 497 -28.44 25.38 3.70
N GLN A 498 -27.66 26.04 2.85
CA GLN A 498 -27.61 27.52 2.82
C GLN A 498 -29.00 28.15 2.66
N SER A 499 -29.85 27.59 1.79
CA SER A 499 -31.21 28.08 1.56
C SER A 499 -32.11 28.01 2.81
N GLU A 500 -31.78 27.15 3.78
CA GLU A 500 -32.58 26.91 4.99
C GLU A 500 -32.22 27.88 6.12
N THR A 501 -31.09 28.60 6.02
CA THR A 501 -30.65 29.57 7.05
C THR A 501 -31.09 30.99 6.74
N GLY A 502 -31.60 31.26 5.53
CA GLY A 502 -31.94 32.60 5.05
C GLY A 502 -30.73 33.49 4.80
N ILE A 503 -29.49 32.97 4.88
CA ILE A 503 -28.27 33.74 4.71
C ILE A 503 -27.85 33.74 3.23
N HIS A 504 -27.84 34.93 2.62
CA HIS A 504 -27.43 35.10 1.24
C HIS A 504 -25.91 34.86 1.04
N THR A 505 -25.52 34.41 -0.15
CA THR A 505 -24.13 34.06 -0.47
C THR A 505 -23.17 35.23 -0.29
N HIS A 506 -23.55 36.43 -0.75
CA HIS A 506 -22.75 37.63 -0.61
C HIS A 506 -22.62 38.13 0.83
N THR A 507 -23.50 37.69 1.74
CA THR A 507 -23.48 38.07 3.16
C THR A 507 -22.41 37.29 3.93
N TYR A 508 -22.34 35.97 3.77
CA TYR A 508 -21.34 35.17 4.49
C TYR A 508 -19.94 35.26 3.86
N ILE A 509 -19.83 35.47 2.54
CA ILE A 509 -18.53 35.58 1.82
C ILE A 509 -17.67 36.73 2.35
N ARG A 510 -18.28 37.72 3.01
CA ARG A 510 -17.59 38.83 3.68
C ARG A 510 -16.61 38.35 4.75
N PHE A 511 -16.94 37.26 5.43
CA PHE A 511 -16.19 36.74 6.57
C PHE A 511 -15.59 35.36 6.33
N PHE A 512 -16.21 34.55 5.46
CA PHE A 512 -15.81 33.17 5.20
C PHE A 512 -15.78 32.90 3.71
N PRO A 513 -14.71 32.33 3.15
CA PRO A 513 -14.57 32.20 1.71
C PRO A 513 -15.54 31.19 1.08
N THR A 514 -16.04 30.20 1.83
CA THR A 514 -16.97 29.17 1.37
C THR A 514 -18.01 28.83 2.44
N TRP A 515 -19.14 28.26 2.04
CA TRP A 515 -20.17 27.79 2.98
C TRP A 515 -19.63 26.73 3.96
N GLU A 516 -18.75 25.85 3.48
CA GLU A 516 -18.08 24.84 4.32
C GLU A 516 -17.27 25.48 5.45
N LYS A 517 -16.59 26.61 5.18
CA LYS A 517 -15.84 27.35 6.20
C LYS A 517 -16.75 28.03 7.22
N VAL A 518 -17.93 28.47 6.80
CA VAL A 518 -18.95 28.98 7.73
C VAL A 518 -19.42 27.86 8.66
N LEU A 519 -19.70 26.68 8.10
CA LEU A 519 -20.10 25.48 8.85
C LEU A 519 -19.01 25.00 9.81
N GLU A 520 -17.74 25.06 9.41
CA GLU A 520 -16.58 24.79 10.28
C GLU A 520 -16.51 25.77 11.45
N ALA A 521 -16.65 27.07 11.19
CA ALA A 521 -16.64 28.10 12.23
C ALA A 521 -17.85 27.98 13.18
N ALA A 522 -18.99 27.51 12.68
CA ALA A 522 -20.16 27.22 13.49
C ALA A 522 -20.07 25.90 14.28
N CYS A 523 -19.02 25.10 14.08
CA CYS A 523 -18.91 23.73 14.59
C CYS A 523 -20.08 22.83 14.16
N VAL A 524 -20.68 23.09 12.99
CA VAL A 524 -21.77 22.30 12.40
C VAL A 524 -21.29 21.74 11.06
N ASN A 525 -20.36 20.80 11.11
CA ASN A 525 -19.80 20.17 9.91
C ASN A 525 -19.90 18.64 9.96
N LYS A 526 -19.56 17.99 8.85
CA LYS A 526 -19.66 16.53 8.75
C LYS A 526 -18.71 15.80 9.71
N LYS A 527 -17.58 16.41 10.08
CA LYS A 527 -16.69 15.87 11.12
C LYS A 527 -17.38 15.84 12.49
N THR A 528 -17.99 16.95 12.90
CA THR A 528 -18.70 17.04 14.18
C THR A 528 -19.88 16.07 14.24
N GLU A 529 -20.65 15.89 13.16
CA GLU A 529 -21.73 14.90 13.10
C GLU A 529 -21.22 13.47 13.32
N ILE A 530 -20.09 13.12 12.71
CA ILE A 530 -19.44 11.81 12.88
C ILE A 530 -18.91 11.64 14.30
N ILE A 531 -18.29 12.67 14.89
CA ILE A 531 -17.80 12.65 16.27
C ILE A 531 -18.97 12.44 17.24
N SER A 532 -20.07 13.20 17.09
CA SER A 532 -21.26 13.04 17.92
C SER A 532 -21.88 11.65 17.78
N ALA A 533 -21.95 11.10 16.56
CA ALA A 533 -22.42 9.73 16.35
C ALA A 533 -21.51 8.69 17.02
N ILE A 534 -20.19 8.87 16.96
CA ILE A 534 -19.22 8.01 17.65
C ILE A 534 -19.42 8.08 19.17
N GLN A 535 -19.54 9.29 19.74
CA GLN A 535 -19.72 9.48 21.18
C GLN A 535 -21.05 8.92 21.69
N GLU A 536 -22.13 9.09 20.93
CA GLU A 536 -23.44 8.56 21.28
C GLU A 536 -23.44 7.02 21.32
N VAL A 537 -22.88 6.38 20.30
CA VAL A 537 -22.77 4.92 20.23
C VAL A 537 -21.81 4.40 21.31
N THR A 538 -20.73 5.14 21.61
CA THR A 538 -19.81 4.80 22.71
C THR A 538 -20.54 4.82 24.06
N ARG A 539 -21.34 5.84 24.33
CA ARG A 539 -22.16 5.95 25.55
C ARG A 539 -23.17 4.80 25.65
N LYS A 540 -23.79 4.41 24.55
CA LYS A 540 -24.72 3.27 24.49
C LYS A 540 -24.03 1.92 24.74
N LEU A 541 -22.81 1.73 24.22
CA LEU A 541 -22.10 0.45 24.30
C LEU A 541 -21.20 0.29 25.53
N GLY A 542 -20.83 1.39 26.21
CA GLY A 542 -19.86 1.38 27.31
C GLY A 542 -18.44 1.00 26.88
N ARG A 543 -18.16 0.95 25.57
CA ARG A 543 -16.88 0.60 24.97
C ARG A 543 -16.67 1.35 23.66
N VAL A 544 -15.43 1.41 23.19
CA VAL A 544 -15.10 1.98 21.88
C VAL A 544 -15.85 1.22 20.77
N PRO A 545 -16.64 1.91 19.93
CA PRO A 545 -17.42 1.27 18.88
C PRO A 545 -16.53 0.79 17.73
N ARG A 546 -17.01 -0.20 16.97
CA ARG A 546 -16.44 -0.57 15.68
C ARG A 546 -17.05 0.31 14.59
N VAL A 547 -16.32 0.50 13.51
CA VAL A 547 -16.79 1.26 12.32
C VAL A 547 -18.17 0.81 11.82
N ARG A 548 -18.49 -0.48 11.89
CA ARG A 548 -19.78 -1.03 11.40
C ARG A 548 -20.94 -0.81 12.37
N GLU A 549 -20.66 -0.39 13.59
CA GLU A 549 -21.64 -0.20 14.67
C GLU A 549 -22.13 1.25 14.74
N ILE A 550 -21.55 2.16 13.95
CA ILE A 550 -22.04 3.53 13.80
C ILE A 550 -22.90 3.66 12.54
N SER A 551 -23.84 4.61 12.57
CA SER A 551 -24.75 4.91 11.45
C SER A 551 -24.03 5.47 10.21
N VAL A 552 -22.78 5.94 10.36
CA VAL A 552 -22.03 6.58 9.28
C VAL A 552 -21.12 5.56 8.57
N SER A 553 -21.17 5.56 7.23
CA SER A 553 -20.34 4.68 6.40
C SER A 553 -18.84 4.84 6.66
N HIS A 554 -18.11 3.71 6.63
CA HIS A 554 -16.65 3.67 6.76
C HIS A 554 -15.94 4.58 5.76
N LYS A 555 -16.47 4.68 4.53
CA LYS A 555 -15.90 5.55 3.49
C LYS A 555 -15.99 7.03 3.90
N THR A 556 -17.11 7.43 4.50
CA THR A 556 -17.34 8.80 4.97
C THR A 556 -16.42 9.13 6.14
N VAL A 557 -16.25 8.22 7.11
CA VAL A 557 -15.28 8.39 8.20
C VAL A 557 -13.87 8.62 7.65
N ILE A 558 -13.41 7.77 6.73
CA ILE A 558 -12.07 7.88 6.13
C ILE A 558 -11.93 9.19 5.35
N LEU A 559 -12.96 9.61 4.62
CA LEU A 559 -12.94 10.84 3.84
C LEU A 559 -12.65 12.08 4.71
N TYR A 560 -13.28 12.18 5.87
CA TYR A 560 -13.17 13.36 6.72
C TYR A 560 -11.99 13.29 7.70
N PHE A 561 -11.69 12.12 8.26
CA PHE A 561 -10.66 11.96 9.30
C PHE A 561 -9.38 11.31 8.80
N GLY A 562 -9.36 10.82 7.56
CA GLY A 562 -8.25 10.03 6.99
C GLY A 562 -8.17 8.60 7.53
N SER A 563 -8.62 8.35 8.77
CA SER A 563 -8.73 7.01 9.35
C SER A 563 -9.77 6.96 10.46
N TRP A 564 -10.30 5.77 10.73
CA TRP A 564 -11.15 5.52 11.89
C TRP A 564 -10.48 5.92 13.20
N TYR A 565 -9.16 5.66 13.32
CA TYR A 565 -8.42 5.96 14.53
C TYR A 565 -8.33 7.45 14.81
N LYS A 566 -8.15 8.27 13.77
CA LYS A 566 -8.13 9.72 13.91
C LYS A 566 -9.52 10.25 14.31
N ALA A 567 -10.58 9.65 13.78
CA ALA A 567 -11.96 9.97 14.18
C ALA A 567 -12.24 9.64 15.66
N LEU A 568 -11.70 8.53 16.17
CA LEU A 568 -11.78 8.17 17.58
C LEU A 568 -10.97 9.12 18.47
N GLU A 569 -9.76 9.51 18.06
CA GLU A 569 -8.93 10.48 18.79
C GLU A 569 -9.60 11.84 18.87
N GLU A 570 -10.13 12.34 17.75
CA GLU A 570 -10.87 13.61 17.71
C GLU A 570 -12.20 13.52 18.48
N ALA A 571 -12.76 12.32 18.68
CA ALA A 571 -13.90 12.08 19.56
C ALA A 571 -13.54 11.95 21.05
N GLY A 572 -12.25 12.07 21.41
CA GLY A 572 -11.77 11.97 22.79
C GLY A 572 -11.62 10.53 23.31
N LEU A 573 -11.53 9.54 22.41
CA LEU A 573 -11.44 8.12 22.75
C LEU A 573 -10.01 7.60 22.58
N GLU A 574 -9.55 6.79 23.53
CA GLU A 574 -8.19 6.24 23.50
C GLU A 574 -7.97 5.26 22.33
N ARG A 575 -6.74 5.26 21.81
CA ARG A 575 -6.24 4.27 20.84
C ARG A 575 -6.18 2.87 21.47
N THR A 576 -7.29 2.13 21.49
CA THR A 576 -7.20 0.71 21.84
C THR A 576 -6.55 -0.04 20.67
N ARG A 577 -5.24 -0.27 20.74
CA ARG A 577 -4.53 -1.23 19.88
C ARG A 577 -4.97 -2.65 20.26
N GLY A 578 -6.22 -2.99 19.95
CA GLY A 578 -6.84 -4.25 20.36
C GLY A 578 -7.00 -4.38 21.88
N TYR A 579 -7.50 -5.54 22.30
CA TYR A 579 -7.68 -5.88 23.71
C TYR A 579 -6.34 -5.84 24.46
N SER A 580 -6.34 -5.26 25.66
CA SER A 580 -5.21 -5.32 26.59
C SER A 580 -5.06 -6.72 27.17
N LYS A 581 -3.86 -7.06 27.67
CA LYS A 581 -3.63 -8.34 28.37
C LYS A 581 -4.63 -8.55 29.50
N LYS A 582 -4.90 -7.50 30.27
CA LYS A 582 -5.85 -7.53 31.40
C LYS A 582 -7.29 -7.80 30.94
N GLN A 583 -7.73 -7.17 29.84
CA GLN A 583 -9.07 -7.41 29.28
C GLN A 583 -9.23 -8.86 28.80
N LEU A 584 -8.24 -9.41 28.10
CA LEU A 584 -8.30 -10.80 27.62
C LEU A 584 -8.28 -11.82 28.77
N ILE A 585 -7.52 -11.55 29.83
CA ILE A 585 -7.51 -12.40 31.04
C ILE A 585 -8.86 -12.34 31.77
N ASN A 586 -9.41 -11.13 31.96
CA ASN A 586 -10.72 -10.98 32.60
C ASN A 586 -11.81 -11.71 31.81
N MET A 587 -11.80 -11.63 30.48
CA MET A 587 -12.77 -12.36 29.64
C MET A 587 -12.71 -13.88 29.83
N ILE A 588 -11.50 -14.45 29.96
CA ILE A 588 -11.32 -15.88 30.22
C ILE A 588 -11.88 -16.23 31.62
N LYS A 589 -11.57 -15.41 32.64
CA LYS A 589 -12.04 -15.61 34.01
C LYS A 589 -13.55 -15.47 34.16
N GLU A 590 -14.15 -14.46 33.54
CA GLU A 590 -15.60 -14.22 33.56
C GLU A 590 -16.37 -15.37 32.90
N TYR A 591 -15.88 -15.90 31.77
CA TYR A 591 -16.50 -17.06 31.13
C TYR A 591 -16.42 -18.30 32.03
N ASN A 592 -15.28 -18.52 32.68
CA ASN A 592 -15.10 -19.62 33.62
C ASN A 592 -16.01 -19.47 34.84
N GLN A 593 -16.14 -18.28 35.41
CA GLN A 593 -17.08 -17.99 36.49
C GLN A 593 -18.54 -18.28 36.10
N LYS A 594 -18.93 -17.98 34.87
CA LYS A 594 -20.30 -18.20 34.38
C LYS A 594 -20.63 -19.66 34.05
N THR A 595 -19.65 -20.42 33.55
CA THR A 595 -19.90 -21.76 32.97
C THR A 595 -19.25 -22.90 33.74
N GLY A 596 -18.39 -22.58 34.72
CA GLY A 596 -17.56 -23.55 35.44
C GLY A 596 -16.49 -24.24 34.59
N LYS A 597 -16.37 -23.90 33.29
CA LYS A 597 -15.47 -24.56 32.32
C LYS A 597 -14.42 -23.59 31.80
N VAL A 598 -13.25 -24.12 31.47
CA VAL A 598 -12.19 -23.31 30.82
C VAL A 598 -12.60 -23.08 29.35
N PRO A 599 -12.73 -21.82 28.89
CA PRO A 599 -13.24 -21.52 27.55
C PRO A 599 -12.33 -22.02 26.45
N ARG A 600 -12.91 -22.53 25.36
CA ARG A 600 -12.23 -22.61 24.06
C ARG A 600 -12.22 -21.25 23.38
N VAL A 601 -11.25 -20.97 22.51
CA VAL A 601 -11.20 -19.71 21.74
C VAL A 601 -12.51 -19.47 20.97
N ALA A 602 -13.11 -20.52 20.43
CA ALA A 602 -14.36 -20.44 19.65
C ALA A 602 -15.59 -20.07 20.49
N GLU A 603 -15.52 -20.22 21.81
CA GLU A 603 -16.60 -19.96 22.77
C GLU A 603 -16.53 -18.54 23.33
N LEU A 604 -15.43 -17.82 23.08
CA LEU A 604 -15.25 -16.43 23.47
C LEU A 604 -15.74 -15.49 22.37
N PRO A 605 -16.21 -14.27 22.70
CA PRO A 605 -16.70 -13.29 21.73
C PRO A 605 -15.56 -12.61 20.91
N VAL A 606 -14.38 -13.22 20.90
CA VAL A 606 -13.15 -12.73 20.28
C VAL A 606 -12.45 -13.83 19.52
N THR A 607 -11.93 -13.50 18.34
CA THR A 607 -11.12 -14.42 17.52
C THR A 607 -9.80 -14.78 18.21
N ASN A 608 -9.05 -15.74 17.67
CA ASN A 608 -7.73 -16.12 18.22
C ASN A 608 -6.68 -14.99 18.11
N TYR A 609 -6.86 -14.07 17.16
CA TYR A 609 -5.84 -13.09 16.78
C TYR A 609 -5.39 -12.15 17.93
N PRO A 610 -6.28 -11.58 18.76
CA PRO A 610 -5.87 -10.78 19.91
C PRO A 610 -5.05 -11.54 20.96
N PHE A 611 -5.37 -12.82 21.23
CA PHE A 611 -4.60 -13.64 22.16
C PHE A 611 -3.21 -13.97 21.63
N VAL A 612 -3.10 -14.34 20.35
CA VAL A 612 -1.81 -14.56 19.67
C VAL A 612 -0.96 -13.29 19.68
N ARG A 613 -1.56 -12.14 19.41
CA ARG A 613 -0.85 -10.85 19.38
C ARG A 613 -0.32 -10.42 20.75
N GLN A 614 -1.07 -10.64 21.82
CA GLN A 614 -0.71 -10.17 23.17
C GLN A 614 0.11 -11.19 23.98
N PHE A 615 -0.18 -12.48 23.84
CA PHE A 615 0.42 -13.56 24.63
C PHE A 615 1.27 -14.53 23.79
N GLY A 616 1.31 -14.37 22.46
CA GLY A 616 1.97 -15.29 21.53
C GLY A 616 1.15 -16.54 21.21
N SER A 617 0.24 -16.96 22.09
CA SER A 617 -0.71 -18.06 21.86
C SER A 617 -1.88 -17.98 22.85
N TYR A 618 -3.01 -18.62 22.52
CA TYR A 618 -4.12 -18.75 23.46
C TYR A 618 -3.75 -19.58 24.70
N LYS A 619 -2.90 -20.60 24.54
CA LYS A 619 -2.36 -21.41 25.65
C LYS A 619 -1.70 -20.53 26.72
N LYS A 620 -0.83 -19.61 26.31
CA LYS A 620 -0.17 -18.64 27.20
C LYS A 620 -1.16 -17.64 27.82
N ALA A 621 -2.27 -17.35 27.15
CA ALA A 621 -3.32 -16.51 27.71
C ALA A 621 -4.12 -17.22 28.81
N LEU A 622 -4.37 -18.53 28.67
CA LEU A 622 -4.97 -19.37 29.72
C LEU A 622 -4.05 -19.51 30.94
N GLU A 623 -2.75 -19.76 30.71
CA GLU A 623 -1.73 -19.81 31.77
C GLU A 623 -1.66 -18.47 32.54
N ALA A 624 -1.64 -17.35 31.81
CA ALA A 624 -1.67 -16.01 32.40
C ALA A 624 -2.98 -15.69 33.14
N ALA A 625 -4.07 -16.39 32.80
CA ALA A 625 -5.35 -16.30 33.49
C ALA A 625 -5.47 -17.27 34.69
N GLY A 626 -4.46 -18.13 34.92
CA GLY A 626 -4.41 -19.08 36.04
C GLY A 626 -5.06 -20.43 35.73
N PHE A 627 -5.24 -20.79 34.46
CA PHE A 627 -5.84 -22.06 34.04
C PHE A 627 -4.81 -22.99 33.40
N GLU A 628 -4.87 -24.28 33.75
CA GLU A 628 -4.02 -25.29 33.12
C GLU A 628 -4.45 -25.59 31.68
N PRO A 629 -3.52 -25.60 30.71
CA PRO A 629 -3.84 -25.83 29.29
C PRO A 629 -4.46 -27.17 28.91
N PHE A 630 -4.45 -28.19 29.80
CA PHE A 630 -4.78 -29.59 29.44
C PHE A 630 -5.47 -30.42 30.53
N SER A 631 -6.38 -29.87 31.35
CA SER A 631 -7.06 -30.67 32.40
C SER A 631 -8.39 -31.33 32.02
N ASN A 632 -8.75 -31.47 30.73
CA ASN A 632 -9.94 -32.26 30.36
C ASN A 632 -9.79 -33.02 29.03
N TYR A 633 -8.84 -33.96 29.01
CA TYR A 633 -8.82 -35.09 28.08
C TYR A 633 -8.70 -36.40 28.85
N LYS A 634 -9.81 -36.85 29.45
CA LYS A 634 -10.20 -38.27 29.62
C LYS A 634 -11.50 -38.36 30.42
N ASN A 635 -12.59 -38.71 29.74
CA ASN A 635 -13.59 -39.72 30.14
C ASN A 635 -14.68 -39.75 29.07
N LYS A 636 -14.43 -40.51 28.00
CA LYS A 636 -15.53 -41.16 27.26
C LYS A 636 -15.83 -42.44 28.03
N GLU A 637 -16.59 -42.32 29.12
CA GLU A 637 -17.32 -43.47 29.63
C GLU A 637 -18.36 -43.87 28.59
N LYS A 638 -18.34 -45.15 28.25
CA LYS A 638 -19.35 -45.81 27.44
C LYS A 638 -20.65 -45.87 28.25
N GLU A 639 -21.47 -44.83 28.20
CA GLU A 639 -22.87 -44.96 28.60
C GLU A 639 -23.74 -45.32 27.39
N LYS A 640 -24.30 -46.52 27.49
CA LYS A 640 -25.29 -47.11 26.59
C LYS A 640 -26.48 -46.15 26.46
N LYS A 641 -26.87 -45.79 25.23
CA LYS A 641 -28.18 -45.18 24.98
C LYS A 641 -29.29 -46.19 25.36
N PRO A 642 -30.29 -45.81 26.16
CA PRO A 642 -31.49 -46.62 26.35
C PRO A 642 -32.35 -46.61 25.08
N LYS A 643 -32.95 -47.77 24.78
CA LYS A 643 -33.93 -47.97 23.70
C LYS A 643 -35.08 -46.97 23.89
N LYS A 644 -35.42 -46.23 22.85
CA LYS A 644 -36.71 -45.53 22.77
C LYS A 644 -37.81 -46.59 22.68
N GLN A 645 -38.58 -46.76 23.75
CA GLN A 645 -39.95 -47.24 23.65
C GLN A 645 -40.75 -46.16 22.93
N GLY A 646 -41.30 -46.50 21.77
CA GLY A 646 -42.44 -45.78 21.21
C GLY A 646 -43.68 -46.26 21.96
N VAL A 647 -44.42 -45.30 22.51
CA VAL A 647 -45.79 -45.45 22.98
C VAL A 647 -46.68 -45.68 21.76
N LEU A 648 -47.51 -46.71 21.81
CA LEU A 648 -48.86 -46.68 21.25
C LEU A 648 -49.78 -46.14 22.33
#